data_AF-A0AB35IJD3-F1
#
_entry.id   AF-A0AB35IJD3-F1
#
_cell.length_a   1.000
_cell.length_b   1.000
_cell.length_c   1.000
_cell.angle_alpha   90.00
_cell.angle_beta   90.00
_cell.angle_gamma   90.00
#
_symmetry.space_group_name_H-M   'P 1'
#
loop_
_entity.id
_entity.type
_entity.pdbx_description
1 polymer ?
#
loop_
_entity_poly.entity_id
_entity_poly.type
_entity_poly.pdbx_seq_one_letter_code
_entity_poly.pdbx_strand_id
1 'polypeptide(L)'
;MNENLKKRIIVSLATVSAFSSLAMVPLSAYGEYQGNDGTQKLNNGLTSTSDYNDWYNNQWNNQESGEMDTGKIVLTPGAKATDLNFAWYSEETGTPTVKISTNQDMSGAKTVTGSADKINKNNSFKNYTASNKVALKDYLVENMTYYYQYSTNGVDWSDTYTYKTHSFSDYQAVLVGDPQIGASGSNGQGTQDDTDIAVNTYAWNKTLQKALGAGGIAENASFILSAGDQIDYSSSGTNGSGEIIREQEYAGFLYPDVLRSTPLATTIGNHESMVDDYSLHYNNPNASTLGSTESGGDYYYSYGDTLFISLNSNSRNVEEHRQLMKEAVASHEDAKWKVVLFHHDIYGSGSPHSDVDGANLRILFAPLMDEFNIDLCLTGHDHSYARTYQILDGKVIETDGVSENASKAYNPEGTLYIAAGSASGSKFYTLNTVKQYYIAERSNTPEPTFSTIDFSGDSLTIKTYDYNGQKYANDVTLSKDGNAKSIEEMKNEVAAIDTVNVTSGSKNRIDEALIAVNTALDTRDDSTAETELQNKWNTTSDPLNYYGYAQNGFANENSTALKRGYSSLLDKTLYENDSNKAVTTATIDEAYNKLATAKNEVVTKAEFAEVQTKFDQIGSTLAQISIGDKKDQYTRADVDAFKKSIAALKVDFNEATITKTALNELSTQLDTVTNEFLAKKNTEDITTAPIVTPSTTPSKTPVKTTSSKVKTGDDTSINLAGITAFVSLLGIAGTKLFKKRKIEE
;
A
#
# COMPACT_ATOMS: atom_id res chain seq x y z
N MET A 1 6.94 28.99 -24.17
CA MET A 1 7.83 28.27 -23.23
C MET A 1 7.56 28.88 -21.87
N ASN A 2 6.79 28.19 -21.01
CA ASN A 2 6.02 28.82 -19.93
C ASN A 2 6.45 28.29 -18.54
N GLU A 3 6.32 29.11 -17.50
CA GLU A 3 7.00 28.92 -16.19
C GLU A 3 6.52 27.74 -15.34
N ASN A 4 5.43 27.06 -15.73
CA ASN A 4 4.87 25.94 -14.97
C ASN A 4 5.75 24.67 -14.94
N LEU A 5 6.82 24.60 -15.75
CA LEU A 5 7.76 23.46 -15.72
C LEU A 5 8.76 23.51 -14.55
N LYS A 6 8.80 24.58 -13.76
CA LYS A 6 9.76 24.76 -12.64
C LYS A 6 9.30 24.19 -11.29
N LYS A 7 8.07 23.71 -11.14
CA LYS A 7 7.52 23.25 -9.85
C LYS A 7 7.63 21.74 -9.57
N ARG A 8 8.25 20.95 -10.45
CA ARG A 8 8.55 19.51 -10.23
C ARG A 8 9.98 19.25 -9.71
N ILE A 9 10.71 20.29 -9.30
CA ILE A 9 12.04 20.19 -8.66
C ILE A 9 12.02 21.13 -7.45
N ILE A 10 12.63 20.71 -6.33
CA ILE A 10 12.64 21.33 -4.98
C ILE A 10 11.50 20.85 -4.06
N VAL A 11 11.61 19.58 -3.61
CA VAL A 11 11.53 19.21 -2.17
C VAL A 11 12.51 18.05 -1.95
N SER A 12 13.77 18.37 -1.68
CA SER A 12 14.80 17.36 -1.35
C SER A 12 16.03 18.04 -0.73
N LEU A 13 15.87 18.52 0.50
CA LEU A 13 16.96 18.98 1.38
C LEU A 13 16.51 19.09 2.86
N ALA A 14 15.95 18.00 3.37
CA ALA A 14 16.01 17.71 4.81
C ALA A 14 17.23 16.80 5.04
N THR A 15 18.24 17.31 5.73
CA THR A 15 19.53 16.62 5.90
C THR A 15 19.45 15.50 6.93
N VAL A 16 19.25 14.26 6.48
CA VAL A 16 19.57 13.07 7.27
C VAL A 16 21.04 12.70 7.04
N SER A 17 21.90 13.06 7.99
CA SER A 17 23.34 12.80 7.93
C SER A 17 23.71 11.38 8.36
N ALA A 18 23.42 10.39 7.51
CA ALA A 18 23.89 9.01 7.71
C ALA A 18 25.17 8.73 6.88
N PHE A 19 26.32 8.65 7.55
CA PHE A 19 27.57 8.21 6.93
C PHE A 19 27.54 6.68 6.72
N SER A 20 27.15 6.22 5.54
CA SER A 20 27.34 4.83 5.13
C SER A 20 28.73 4.64 4.51
N SER A 21 29.67 4.11 5.29
CA SER A 21 30.93 3.60 4.74
C SER A 21 30.66 2.29 3.98
N LEU A 22 30.34 2.41 2.69
CA LEU A 22 30.16 1.28 1.77
C LEU A 22 31.47 0.49 1.62
N ALA A 23 31.62 -0.54 2.44
CA ALA A 23 32.45 -1.67 2.06
C ALA A 23 31.74 -2.39 0.90
N MET A 24 32.39 -2.48 -0.26
CA MET A 24 31.92 -3.34 -1.36
C MET A 24 32.05 -4.80 -0.92
N VAL A 25 30.98 -5.35 -0.35
CA VAL A 25 30.80 -6.80 -0.22
C VAL A 25 30.70 -7.37 -1.64
N PRO A 26 31.40 -8.47 -1.97
CA PRO A 26 31.31 -9.08 -3.29
C PRO A 26 29.86 -9.48 -3.59
N LEU A 27 29.39 -9.11 -4.78
CA LEU A 27 28.04 -9.36 -5.28
C LEU A 27 27.84 -10.85 -5.62
N SER A 28 27.73 -11.69 -4.59
CA SER A 28 26.99 -12.94 -4.70
C SER A 28 25.51 -12.57 -4.79
N ALA A 29 24.98 -12.50 -6.01
CA ALA A 29 23.57 -12.23 -6.22
C ALA A 29 22.70 -13.27 -5.50
N TYR A 30 21.65 -12.80 -4.84
CA TYR A 30 20.60 -13.65 -4.27
C TYR A 30 20.02 -14.51 -5.40
N GLY A 31 19.96 -15.82 -5.19
CA GLY A 31 19.97 -16.75 -6.30
C GLY A 31 19.27 -18.08 -6.03
N GLU A 32 18.89 -18.70 -7.14
CA GLU A 32 18.13 -19.95 -7.18
C GLU A 32 19.05 -21.14 -6.84
N TYR A 33 18.79 -21.79 -5.71
CA TYR A 33 19.52 -22.98 -5.29
C TYR A 33 19.15 -24.18 -6.19
N GLN A 34 20.14 -24.67 -6.94
CA GLN A 34 19.99 -25.71 -7.98
C GLN A 34 20.04 -27.16 -7.44
N GLY A 35 19.84 -27.34 -6.14
CA GLY A 35 19.88 -28.66 -5.48
C GLY A 35 18.50 -29.30 -5.33
N ASN A 36 18.38 -30.20 -4.36
CA ASN A 36 17.10 -30.41 -3.68
C ASN A 36 16.73 -29.16 -2.86
N ASP A 37 15.63 -29.19 -2.10
CA ASP A 37 15.24 -28.09 -1.20
C ASP A 37 16.35 -27.65 -0.23
N GLY A 38 17.26 -28.54 0.16
CA GLY A 38 18.40 -28.24 1.04
C GLY A 38 18.14 -28.41 2.54
N THR A 39 16.91 -28.72 2.95
CA THR A 39 16.48 -28.89 4.35
C THR A 39 17.37 -29.88 5.10
N GLN A 40 17.54 -31.10 4.58
CA GLN A 40 18.39 -32.11 5.20
C GLN A 40 19.86 -31.68 5.31
N LYS A 41 20.35 -30.82 4.41
CA LYS A 41 21.73 -30.32 4.46
C LYS A 41 21.90 -29.30 5.58
N LEU A 42 20.94 -28.40 5.77
CA LEU A 42 20.90 -27.47 6.90
C LEU A 42 20.85 -28.24 8.23
N ASN A 43 19.91 -29.18 8.37
CA ASN A 43 19.67 -29.92 9.61
C ASN A 43 20.86 -30.79 10.02
N ASN A 44 21.47 -31.51 9.07
CA ASN A 44 22.73 -32.24 9.32
C ASN A 44 23.88 -31.27 9.69
N GLY A 45 23.90 -30.07 9.10
CA GLY A 45 24.84 -29.01 9.48
C GLY A 45 24.67 -28.60 10.95
N LEU A 46 23.46 -28.19 11.34
CA LEU A 46 23.13 -27.75 12.70
C LEU A 46 23.43 -28.83 13.74
N THR A 47 22.89 -30.04 13.55
CA THR A 47 23.03 -31.17 14.49
C THR A 47 24.46 -31.67 14.65
N SER A 48 25.35 -31.40 13.67
CA SER A 48 26.78 -31.72 13.77
C SER A 48 27.61 -30.74 14.62
N THR A 49 27.05 -29.60 15.03
CA THR A 49 27.78 -28.58 15.81
C THR A 49 27.91 -28.93 17.29
N SER A 50 28.98 -28.48 17.94
CA SER A 50 29.09 -28.52 19.42
C SER A 50 27.92 -27.81 20.07
N ASP A 51 27.59 -26.62 19.58
CA ASP A 51 26.67 -25.69 20.21
C ASP A 51 25.24 -26.27 20.25
N TYR A 52 24.79 -26.93 19.17
CA TYR A 52 23.53 -27.68 19.16
C TYR A 52 23.56 -28.83 20.17
N ASN A 53 24.63 -29.64 20.19
CA ASN A 53 24.72 -30.80 21.06
C ASN A 53 24.78 -30.40 22.55
N ASP A 54 25.49 -29.31 22.88
CA ASP A 54 25.56 -28.78 24.24
C ASP A 54 24.22 -28.15 24.65
N TRP A 55 23.55 -27.42 23.76
CA TRP A 55 22.17 -26.93 24.01
C TRP A 55 21.19 -28.09 24.22
N TYR A 56 21.19 -29.07 23.31
CA TYR A 56 20.27 -30.19 23.35
C TYR A 56 20.40 -30.99 24.64
N ASN A 57 21.63 -31.39 24.99
CA ASN A 57 21.88 -32.25 26.16
C ASN A 57 21.73 -31.52 27.50
N ASN A 58 21.98 -30.21 27.57
CA ASN A 58 21.99 -29.47 28.84
C ASN A 58 20.75 -28.59 29.07
N GLN A 59 19.98 -28.24 28.03
CA GLN A 59 18.81 -27.36 28.13
C GLN A 59 17.52 -28.07 27.68
N TRP A 60 17.49 -28.59 26.44
CA TRP A 60 16.25 -29.08 25.82
C TRP A 60 15.83 -30.47 26.32
N ASN A 61 16.74 -31.45 26.33
CA ASN A 61 16.43 -32.87 26.56
C ASN A 61 16.23 -33.26 28.05
N ASN A 62 16.00 -32.29 28.94
CA ASN A 62 15.86 -32.51 30.38
C ASN A 62 14.38 -32.69 30.78
N GLN A 63 13.84 -33.87 30.53
CA GLN A 63 12.39 -34.17 30.51
C GLN A 63 11.54 -33.72 31.73
N GLU A 64 12.07 -33.67 32.96
CA GLU A 64 11.29 -33.31 34.16
C GLU A 64 11.49 -31.84 34.64
N SER A 65 12.45 -31.11 34.05
CA SER A 65 12.77 -29.72 34.45
C SER A 65 13.07 -28.81 33.26
N GLY A 66 12.74 -29.25 32.06
CA GLY A 66 13.24 -28.71 30.80
C GLY A 66 12.34 -27.68 30.16
N GLU A 67 12.80 -27.18 29.02
CA GLU A 67 12.21 -26.05 28.30
C GLU A 67 10.98 -26.43 27.43
N MET A 68 10.56 -27.71 27.44
CA MET A 68 9.31 -28.19 26.81
C MET A 68 8.07 -27.75 27.61
N ASP A 69 7.90 -26.43 27.75
CA ASP A 69 6.79 -25.79 28.45
C ASP A 69 5.90 -25.00 27.49
N THR A 70 4.71 -25.52 27.26
CA THR A 70 3.65 -24.93 26.44
C THR A 70 2.89 -23.82 27.20
N GLY A 71 3.07 -23.73 28.51
CA GLY A 71 2.47 -22.70 29.38
C GLY A 71 3.31 -21.44 29.56
N LYS A 72 4.39 -21.28 28.79
CA LYS A 72 5.08 -19.99 28.66
C LYS A 72 4.07 -18.93 28.23
N ILE A 73 4.15 -17.73 28.82
CA ILE A 73 3.28 -16.61 28.45
C ILE A 73 3.45 -16.24 26.97
N VAL A 74 2.56 -15.46 26.40
CA VAL A 74 2.64 -14.87 25.06
C VAL A 74 2.16 -13.43 25.17
N LEU A 75 2.89 -12.52 24.54
CA LEU A 75 2.49 -11.13 24.39
C LEU A 75 1.92 -10.99 22.98
N THR A 76 0.77 -10.34 22.83
CA THR A 76 0.17 -10.00 21.53
C THR A 76 -0.08 -8.49 21.50
N PRO A 77 -0.04 -7.81 20.33
CA PRO A 77 -0.34 -6.39 20.25
C PRO A 77 -1.70 -6.06 20.86
N GLY A 78 -1.80 -4.86 21.43
CA GLY A 78 -3.10 -4.29 21.79
C GLY A 78 -3.85 -3.78 20.56
N ALA A 79 -5.05 -3.21 20.76
CA ALA A 79 -5.84 -2.65 19.66
C ALA A 79 -5.23 -1.36 19.07
N LYS A 80 -4.31 -0.74 19.81
CA LYS A 80 -3.58 0.50 19.56
C LYS A 80 -2.24 0.43 20.32
N ALA A 81 -1.28 1.28 19.97
CA ALA A 81 0.06 1.28 20.59
C ALA A 81 0.09 1.49 22.13
N THR A 82 -0.96 2.04 22.74
CA THR A 82 -1.06 2.25 24.21
C THR A 82 -1.55 1.02 25.00
N ASP A 83 -1.88 -0.07 24.29
CA ASP A 83 -2.44 -1.31 24.81
C ASP A 83 -1.46 -2.49 24.65
N LEU A 84 -1.59 -3.52 25.49
CA LEU A 84 -0.84 -4.78 25.35
C LEU A 84 -1.67 -5.96 25.86
N ASN A 85 -1.65 -7.08 25.16
CA ASN A 85 -2.40 -8.28 25.52
C ASN A 85 -1.44 -9.41 25.93
N PHE A 86 -1.91 -10.27 26.84
CA PHE A 86 -1.19 -11.40 27.40
C PHE A 86 -2.04 -12.67 27.30
N ALA A 87 -1.42 -13.80 27.00
CA ALA A 87 -2.02 -15.14 27.02
C ALA A 87 -1.05 -16.17 27.66
N TRP A 88 -1.52 -17.17 28.42
CA TRP A 88 -0.67 -18.30 28.88
C TRP A 88 -1.50 -19.51 29.32
N TYR A 89 -0.97 -20.72 29.18
CA TYR A 89 -1.59 -21.90 29.82
C TYR A 89 -1.14 -22.06 31.28
N SER A 90 -2.01 -22.60 32.14
CA SER A 90 -1.65 -23.00 33.51
C SER A 90 -2.23 -24.35 33.91
N GLU A 91 -1.54 -25.03 34.81
CA GLU A 91 -1.91 -26.35 35.34
C GLU A 91 -3.11 -26.29 36.29
N GLU A 92 -3.40 -25.11 36.86
CA GLU A 92 -4.61 -24.82 37.63
C GLU A 92 -5.49 -23.73 36.96
N THR A 93 -6.78 -23.70 37.31
CA THR A 93 -7.71 -22.64 36.93
C THR A 93 -7.85 -21.61 38.06
N GLY A 94 -7.66 -20.32 37.76
CA GLY A 94 -7.75 -19.24 38.75
C GLY A 94 -8.33 -17.94 38.19
N THR A 95 -7.91 -16.80 38.76
CA THR A 95 -8.21 -15.46 38.23
C THR A 95 -6.90 -14.85 37.72
N PRO A 96 -6.61 -14.98 36.40
CA PRO A 96 -5.33 -14.57 35.87
C PRO A 96 -5.14 -13.07 36.02
N THR A 97 -3.95 -12.68 36.47
CA THR A 97 -3.63 -11.32 36.87
C THR A 97 -2.22 -10.95 36.40
N VAL A 98 -2.07 -9.76 35.82
CA VAL A 98 -0.79 -9.15 35.47
C VAL A 98 -0.56 -7.92 36.36
N LYS A 99 0.66 -7.78 36.87
CA LYS A 99 1.20 -6.53 37.43
C LYS A 99 2.16 -5.93 36.42
N ILE A 100 2.10 -4.62 36.22
CA ILE A 100 3.05 -3.88 35.37
C ILE A 100 3.45 -2.54 36.01
N SER A 101 4.75 -2.25 36.06
CA SER A 101 5.32 -1.01 36.62
C SER A 101 6.45 -0.47 35.74
N THR A 102 6.84 0.79 35.92
CA THR A 102 8.12 1.32 35.42
C THR A 102 9.27 1.10 36.41
N ASN A 103 8.98 0.60 37.62
CA ASN A 103 9.97 0.27 38.65
C ASN A 103 10.24 -1.25 38.65
N GLN A 104 11.52 -1.65 38.63
CA GLN A 104 11.93 -3.06 38.58
C GLN A 104 11.58 -3.85 39.86
N ASP A 105 11.41 -3.17 41.00
CA ASP A 105 10.94 -3.77 42.25
C ASP A 105 9.42 -3.95 42.31
N MET A 106 8.72 -3.69 41.20
CA MET A 106 7.26 -3.70 41.05
C MET A 106 6.53 -2.73 42.00
N SER A 107 7.23 -1.78 42.62
CA SER A 107 6.60 -0.71 43.41
C SER A 107 5.71 0.15 42.51
N GLY A 108 4.51 0.50 42.99
CA GLY A 108 3.54 1.28 42.24
C GLY A 108 2.88 0.57 41.04
N ALA A 109 3.04 -0.75 40.89
CA ALA A 109 2.51 -1.49 39.74
C ALA A 109 0.98 -1.34 39.55
N LYS A 110 0.55 -1.08 38.31
CA LYS A 110 -0.83 -1.28 37.87
C LYS A 110 -1.12 -2.78 37.86
N THR A 111 -2.20 -3.20 38.51
CA THR A 111 -2.67 -4.59 38.51
C THR A 111 -3.90 -4.70 37.60
N VAL A 112 -3.93 -5.70 36.73
CA VAL A 112 -5.03 -5.97 35.79
C VAL A 112 -5.39 -7.45 35.85
N THR A 113 -6.66 -7.75 36.08
CA THR A 113 -7.22 -9.11 36.04
C THR A 113 -7.82 -9.41 34.67
N GLY A 114 -7.81 -10.68 34.27
CA GLY A 114 -8.43 -11.15 33.03
C GLY A 114 -9.33 -12.37 33.24
N SER A 115 -9.47 -13.18 32.20
CA SER A 115 -10.32 -14.38 32.16
C SER A 115 -9.50 -15.65 31.95
N ALA A 116 -10.01 -16.77 32.47
CA ALA A 116 -9.44 -18.10 32.23
C ALA A 116 -10.49 -19.00 31.54
N ASP A 117 -10.19 -19.42 30.32
CA ASP A 117 -10.95 -20.44 29.59
C ASP A 117 -10.51 -21.82 30.10
N LYS A 118 -11.45 -22.69 30.45
CA LYS A 118 -11.11 -24.05 30.93
C LYS A 118 -10.74 -24.95 29.76
N ILE A 119 -9.54 -25.51 29.79
CA ILE A 119 -8.99 -26.39 28.75
C ILE A 119 -8.62 -27.77 29.34
N ASN A 120 -8.21 -28.69 28.47
CA ASN A 120 -7.62 -29.96 28.84
C ASN A 120 -6.55 -30.33 27.80
N LYS A 121 -5.38 -29.68 27.90
CA LYS A 121 -4.25 -29.85 26.98
C LYS A 121 -3.07 -30.47 27.73
N ASN A 122 -2.24 -31.24 27.06
CA ASN A 122 -1.04 -31.84 27.66
C ASN A 122 0.02 -32.07 26.60
N ASN A 123 1.30 -31.99 26.98
CA ASN A 123 2.44 -32.13 26.06
C ASN A 123 3.33 -33.35 26.44
N SER A 124 2.73 -34.38 27.03
CA SER A 124 3.37 -35.51 27.73
C SER A 124 4.14 -35.17 29.02
N PHE A 125 4.60 -33.93 29.24
CA PHE A 125 5.35 -33.54 30.44
C PHE A 125 4.50 -32.78 31.47
N LYS A 126 3.61 -31.90 31.01
CA LYS A 126 2.70 -31.09 31.82
C LYS A 126 1.25 -31.25 31.37
N ASN A 127 0.31 -30.96 32.29
CA ASN A 127 -1.13 -30.99 32.05
C ASN A 127 -1.73 -29.60 32.32
N TYR A 128 -2.26 -28.95 31.29
CA TYR A 128 -2.80 -27.60 31.36
C TYR A 128 -4.33 -27.64 31.47
N THR A 129 -4.88 -26.90 32.44
CA THR A 129 -6.32 -26.87 32.75
C THR A 129 -6.98 -25.51 32.51
N ALA A 130 -6.20 -24.45 32.29
CA ALA A 130 -6.71 -23.14 31.89
C ALA A 130 -5.85 -22.47 30.81
N SER A 131 -6.50 -21.82 29.83
CA SER A 131 -5.93 -20.76 29.00
C SER A 131 -6.29 -19.42 29.63
N ASN A 132 -5.29 -18.63 29.99
CA ASN A 132 -5.42 -17.38 30.71
C ASN A 132 -5.22 -16.22 29.74
N LYS A 133 -6.09 -15.21 29.78
CA LYS A 133 -6.04 -14.04 28.89
C LYS A 133 -6.23 -12.75 29.68
N VAL A 134 -5.26 -11.82 29.59
CA VAL A 134 -5.31 -10.51 30.28
C VAL A 134 -5.02 -9.41 29.25
N ALA A 135 -5.80 -8.32 29.29
CA ALA A 135 -5.66 -7.19 28.37
C ALA A 135 -5.36 -5.89 29.13
N LEU A 136 -4.18 -5.32 28.91
CA LEU A 136 -3.79 -4.01 29.42
C LEU A 136 -4.26 -2.94 28.44
N LYS A 137 -5.10 -2.03 28.92
CA LYS A 137 -5.66 -0.91 28.14
C LYS A 137 -5.16 0.44 28.64
N ASP A 138 -4.91 1.35 27.68
CA ASP A 138 -4.57 2.76 27.87
C ASP A 138 -3.57 2.98 29.01
N TYR A 139 -2.35 2.47 28.82
CA TYR A 139 -1.29 2.54 29.83
C TYR A 139 0.11 2.76 29.27
N LEU A 140 0.39 2.17 28.11
CA LEU A 140 1.72 2.23 27.54
C LEU A 140 1.98 3.62 26.93
N VAL A 141 3.01 4.27 27.44
CA VAL A 141 3.69 5.43 26.83
C VAL A 141 4.83 4.91 25.96
N GLU A 142 5.09 5.57 24.84
CA GLU A 142 6.22 5.29 23.94
C GLU A 142 7.59 5.42 24.62
N ASN A 143 8.62 4.79 24.04
CA ASN A 143 10.02 4.89 24.45
C ASN A 143 10.27 4.65 25.96
N MET A 144 9.52 3.73 26.57
CA MET A 144 9.49 3.49 28.01
C MET A 144 9.81 2.03 28.35
N THR A 145 10.54 1.82 29.43
CA THR A 145 10.78 0.50 30.00
C THR A 145 9.75 0.20 31.09
N TYR A 146 9.11 -0.96 30.97
CA TYR A 146 8.22 -1.55 31.95
C TYR A 146 8.79 -2.87 32.45
N TYR A 147 8.33 -3.25 33.63
CA TYR A 147 8.57 -4.52 34.27
C TYR A 147 7.21 -5.15 34.56
N TYR A 148 7.04 -6.43 34.27
CA TYR A 148 5.78 -7.13 34.51
C TYR A 148 5.98 -8.48 35.18
N GLN A 149 4.95 -8.90 35.91
CA GLN A 149 4.79 -10.24 36.46
C GLN A 149 3.36 -10.72 36.19
N TYR A 150 3.18 -12.02 36.01
CA TYR A 150 1.87 -12.65 35.86
C TYR A 150 1.63 -13.71 36.93
N SER A 151 0.36 -14.03 37.17
CA SER A 151 -0.08 -15.00 38.17
C SER A 151 -1.44 -15.57 37.79
N THR A 152 -1.62 -16.89 37.92
CA THR A 152 -2.92 -17.55 37.70
C THR A 152 -3.87 -17.35 38.89
N ASN A 153 -3.36 -17.18 40.11
CA ASN A 153 -4.16 -17.16 41.35
C ASN A 153 -4.04 -15.85 42.16
N GLY A 154 -3.18 -14.92 41.73
CA GLY A 154 -2.91 -13.64 42.40
C GLY A 154 -1.93 -13.72 43.58
N VAL A 155 -1.50 -14.93 43.97
CA VAL A 155 -0.62 -15.22 45.11
C VAL A 155 0.78 -15.61 44.62
N ASP A 156 0.85 -16.58 43.71
CA ASP A 156 2.10 -17.08 43.15
C ASP A 156 2.43 -16.32 41.86
N TRP A 157 3.53 -15.56 41.88
CA TRP A 157 3.92 -14.67 40.79
C TRP A 157 5.11 -15.22 40.03
N SER A 158 5.10 -15.02 38.72
CA SER A 158 6.24 -15.26 37.84
C SER A 158 7.48 -14.45 38.25
N ASP A 159 8.62 -14.78 37.66
CA ASP A 159 9.75 -13.86 37.59
C ASP A 159 9.34 -12.51 36.97
N THR A 160 10.17 -11.49 37.21
CA THR A 160 9.95 -10.15 36.67
C THR A 160 10.56 -10.05 35.27
N TYR A 161 9.71 -9.93 34.26
CA TYR A 161 10.11 -9.75 32.86
C TYR A 161 10.21 -8.27 32.53
N THR A 162 11.07 -7.94 31.55
CA THR A 162 11.20 -6.56 31.03
C THR A 162 10.40 -6.46 29.74
N TYR A 163 9.68 -5.35 29.56
CA TYR A 163 8.98 -5.01 28.33
C TYR A 163 9.34 -3.57 27.95
N LYS A 164 9.67 -3.31 26.69
CA LYS A 164 10.06 -1.98 26.21
C LYS A 164 9.12 -1.53 25.10
N THR A 165 8.55 -0.34 25.24
CA THR A 165 7.95 0.36 24.11
C THR A 165 9.01 1.16 23.37
N HIS A 166 8.86 1.25 22.06
CA HIS A 166 9.69 2.10 21.20
C HIS A 166 8.87 3.33 20.79
N SER A 167 9.30 4.09 19.78
CA SER A 167 8.49 5.18 19.21
C SER A 167 7.17 4.62 18.66
N PHE A 168 6.10 5.41 18.75
CA PHE A 168 4.83 5.06 18.11
C PHE A 168 4.76 5.55 16.65
N SER A 169 5.64 6.44 16.20
CA SER A 169 5.70 6.94 14.80
C SER A 169 6.81 6.32 13.96
N ASP A 170 7.89 5.87 14.59
CA ASP A 170 9.12 5.44 13.93
C ASP A 170 9.63 4.13 14.56
N TYR A 171 9.06 3.00 14.13
CA TYR A 171 9.23 1.70 14.77
C TYR A 171 9.62 0.62 13.76
N GLN A 172 10.14 -0.49 14.27
CA GLN A 172 10.40 -1.68 13.44
C GLN A 172 9.37 -2.77 13.76
N ALA A 173 9.10 -3.63 12.78
CA ALA A 173 8.52 -4.95 13.00
C ALA A 173 9.45 -6.02 12.43
N VAL A 174 9.40 -7.25 12.97
CA VAL A 174 10.14 -8.40 12.41
C VAL A 174 9.15 -9.35 11.75
N LEU A 175 9.24 -9.54 10.44
CA LEU A 175 8.47 -10.53 9.68
C LEU A 175 9.17 -11.89 9.70
N VAL A 176 8.40 -12.94 9.98
CA VAL A 176 8.81 -14.35 9.93
C VAL A 176 7.75 -15.17 9.19
N GLY A 177 8.18 -16.02 8.27
CA GLY A 177 7.36 -17.06 7.65
C GLY A 177 7.64 -18.40 8.29
N ASP A 178 6.61 -19.23 8.42
CA ASP A 178 6.71 -20.68 8.61
C ASP A 178 7.82 -21.18 9.56
N PRO A 179 7.78 -20.81 10.86
CA PRO A 179 8.56 -21.50 11.89
C PRO A 179 8.27 -23.00 11.93
N GLN A 180 7.01 -23.39 11.71
CA GLN A 180 6.48 -24.74 11.45
C GLN A 180 7.29 -25.83 12.16
N ILE A 181 7.31 -25.74 13.49
CA ILE A 181 8.11 -26.61 14.35
C ILE A 181 7.60 -28.05 14.21
N GLY A 182 8.48 -28.97 13.83
CA GLY A 182 8.18 -30.39 13.54
C GLY A 182 8.43 -30.79 12.07
N ALA A 183 8.47 -29.85 11.13
CA ALA A 183 8.35 -30.15 9.69
C ALA A 183 9.61 -30.69 8.96
N SER A 184 10.64 -31.17 9.68
CA SER A 184 11.98 -31.41 9.10
C SER A 184 12.28 -32.80 8.52
N GLY A 185 11.27 -33.67 8.42
CA GLY A 185 11.36 -34.90 7.63
C GLY A 185 12.24 -36.00 8.22
N SER A 186 12.49 -35.99 9.52
CA SER A 186 13.29 -36.99 10.23
C SER A 186 12.49 -38.25 10.58
N ASN A 187 13.17 -39.22 11.22
CA ASN A 187 12.52 -40.41 11.75
C ASN A 187 11.72 -40.04 13.01
N GLY A 188 10.40 -39.89 12.88
CA GLY A 188 9.52 -39.58 14.00
C GLY A 188 8.62 -38.38 13.77
N GLN A 189 8.72 -37.69 12.63
CA GLN A 189 7.84 -36.57 12.29
C GLN A 189 6.36 -36.91 12.55
N GLY A 190 5.68 -36.08 13.34
CA GLY A 190 4.29 -36.30 13.72
C GLY A 190 4.07 -37.48 14.68
N THR A 191 5.03 -37.73 15.55
CA THR A 191 4.94 -38.64 16.71
C THR A 191 5.46 -37.95 17.98
N GLN A 192 5.24 -38.52 19.16
CA GLN A 192 5.67 -37.88 20.42
C GLN A 192 7.19 -37.91 20.66
N ASP A 193 7.91 -38.74 19.90
CA ASP A 193 9.37 -38.90 19.95
C ASP A 193 10.07 -38.09 18.83
N ASP A 194 9.38 -37.10 18.25
CA ASP A 194 9.84 -36.34 17.10
C ASP A 194 11.09 -35.50 17.41
N THR A 195 12.20 -35.85 16.74
CA THR A 195 13.47 -35.15 16.88
C THR A 195 13.53 -33.81 16.16
N ASP A 196 12.64 -33.55 15.20
CA ASP A 196 12.63 -32.31 14.42
C ASP A 196 12.20 -31.10 15.26
N ILE A 197 11.33 -31.29 16.24
CA ILE A 197 10.93 -30.26 17.20
C ILE A 197 12.18 -29.60 17.83
N ALA A 198 13.19 -30.40 18.20
CA ALA A 198 14.42 -29.90 18.80
C ALA A 198 15.28 -29.10 17.80
N VAL A 199 15.45 -29.62 16.58
CA VAL A 199 16.25 -28.98 15.52
C VAL A 199 15.62 -27.65 15.09
N ASN A 200 14.31 -27.65 14.87
CA ASN A 200 13.56 -26.45 14.48
C ASN A 200 13.52 -25.42 15.60
N THR A 201 13.34 -25.84 16.86
CA THR A 201 13.41 -24.94 18.03
C THR A 201 14.76 -24.25 18.15
N TYR A 202 15.87 -24.99 17.97
CA TYR A 202 17.21 -24.41 18.02
C TYR A 202 17.43 -23.35 16.94
N ALA A 203 17.04 -23.67 15.70
CA ALA A 203 17.18 -22.77 14.56
C ALA A 203 16.25 -21.54 14.70
N TRP A 204 15.00 -21.74 15.11
CA TRP A 204 14.02 -20.70 15.40
C TRP A 204 14.51 -19.73 16.47
N ASN A 205 15.02 -20.25 17.60
CA ASN A 205 15.66 -19.44 18.62
C ASN A 205 16.85 -18.67 18.04
N LYS A 206 17.74 -19.30 17.26
CA LYS A 206 18.87 -18.59 16.63
C LYS A 206 18.40 -17.44 15.73
N THR A 207 17.35 -17.64 14.93
CA THR A 207 16.73 -16.60 14.09
C THR A 207 16.22 -15.44 14.93
N LEU A 208 15.42 -15.71 15.97
CA LEU A 208 14.88 -14.66 16.84
C LEU A 208 15.95 -13.95 17.68
N GLN A 209 16.97 -14.66 18.19
CA GLN A 209 18.11 -14.02 18.85
C GLN A 209 18.89 -13.11 17.89
N LYS A 210 19.01 -13.50 16.61
CA LYS A 210 19.68 -12.66 15.61
C LYS A 210 18.88 -11.42 15.22
N ALA A 211 17.56 -11.54 15.21
CA ALA A 211 16.65 -10.42 14.96
C ALA A 211 16.54 -9.48 16.17
N LEU A 212 16.24 -10.01 17.36
CA LEU A 212 15.73 -9.26 18.52
C LEU A 212 16.64 -9.29 19.75
N GLY A 213 17.61 -10.21 19.80
CA GLY A 213 18.51 -10.35 20.95
C GLY A 213 19.44 -9.15 21.14
N ALA A 214 20.25 -9.17 22.20
CA ALA A 214 21.18 -8.08 22.49
C ALA A 214 22.21 -7.88 21.35
N GLY A 215 22.16 -6.72 20.68
CA GLY A 215 22.96 -6.46 19.46
C GLY A 215 22.43 -7.15 18.20
N GLY A 216 21.16 -7.57 18.20
CA GLY A 216 20.41 -8.04 17.04
C GLY A 216 20.12 -6.92 16.03
N ILE A 217 19.60 -7.30 14.86
CA ILE A 217 19.39 -6.38 13.73
C ILE A 217 18.20 -5.43 13.95
N ALA A 218 17.21 -5.86 14.75
CA ALA A 218 15.94 -5.18 15.01
C ALA A 218 15.70 -4.99 16.52
N GLU A 219 16.71 -4.55 17.27
CA GLU A 219 16.60 -4.25 18.71
C GLU A 219 15.56 -3.17 19.07
N ASN A 220 14.98 -2.50 18.07
CA ASN A 220 13.88 -1.55 18.22
C ASN A 220 12.55 -2.02 17.60
N ALA A 221 12.39 -3.33 17.40
CA ALA A 221 11.14 -3.92 16.96
C ALA A 221 10.06 -3.85 18.05
N SER A 222 8.91 -3.27 17.70
CA SER A 222 7.77 -3.16 18.61
C SER A 222 6.91 -4.43 18.64
N PHE A 223 7.03 -5.30 17.63
CA PHE A 223 6.37 -6.61 17.55
C PHE A 223 6.99 -7.49 16.43
N ILE A 224 6.68 -8.79 16.49
CA ILE A 224 6.90 -9.78 15.44
C ILE A 224 5.59 -9.95 14.67
N LEU A 225 5.71 -10.06 13.34
CA LEU A 225 4.68 -10.41 12.40
C LEU A 225 4.94 -11.85 11.91
N SER A 226 4.11 -12.82 12.31
CA SER A 226 4.28 -14.23 11.92
C SER A 226 3.19 -14.67 10.95
N ALA A 227 3.60 -15.01 9.73
CA ALA A 227 2.72 -15.26 8.59
C ALA A 227 2.12 -16.69 8.55
N GLY A 228 1.70 -17.24 9.70
CA GLY A 228 1.13 -18.59 9.80
C GLY A 228 2.15 -19.70 10.05
N ASP A 229 1.63 -20.91 10.23
CA ASP A 229 2.36 -22.16 10.45
C ASP A 229 3.46 -22.01 11.52
N GLN A 230 3.04 -21.82 12.76
CA GLN A 230 3.91 -21.85 13.92
C GLN A 230 4.33 -23.29 14.26
N ILE A 231 3.45 -24.27 14.03
CA ILE A 231 3.64 -25.70 14.32
C ILE A 231 3.36 -26.57 13.06
N ASP A 232 3.68 -27.88 13.07
CA ASP A 232 3.53 -28.76 11.90
C ASP A 232 2.36 -29.75 11.99
N TYR A 233 2.03 -30.30 13.16
CA TYR A 233 1.09 -31.42 13.22
C TYR A 233 -0.38 -31.01 13.05
N SER A 234 -0.88 -31.02 11.81
CA SER A 234 -2.12 -30.35 11.43
C SER A 234 -3.46 -30.93 11.93
N SER A 235 -3.48 -31.94 12.81
CA SER A 235 -4.74 -32.59 13.25
C SER A 235 -4.75 -33.03 14.71
N SER A 236 -5.93 -33.34 15.25
CA SER A 236 -6.09 -33.96 16.59
C SER A 236 -5.57 -35.41 16.67
N GLY A 237 -5.24 -36.03 15.53
CA GLY A 237 -4.78 -37.41 15.45
C GLY A 237 -5.84 -38.44 15.86
N THR A 238 -5.42 -39.69 16.09
CA THR A 238 -6.31 -40.75 16.59
C THR A 238 -6.16 -40.86 18.11
N ASN A 239 -7.27 -40.94 18.84
CA ASN A 239 -7.29 -41.00 20.33
C ASN A 239 -6.60 -39.80 21.03
N GLY A 240 -6.54 -38.63 20.39
CA GLY A 240 -5.93 -37.41 20.97
C GLY A 240 -4.39 -37.38 20.94
N SER A 241 -3.72 -38.32 20.27
CA SER A 241 -2.25 -38.30 20.17
C SER A 241 -1.72 -37.08 19.44
N GLY A 242 -2.51 -36.51 18.51
CA GLY A 242 -2.14 -35.31 17.75
C GLY A 242 -2.15 -34.04 18.58
N GLU A 243 -3.12 -33.92 19.51
CA GLU A 243 -3.15 -32.80 20.47
C GLU A 243 -1.86 -32.74 21.29
N ILE A 244 -1.31 -33.90 21.68
CA ILE A 244 -0.05 -33.95 22.44
C ILE A 244 1.14 -33.45 21.61
N ILE A 245 1.24 -33.89 20.36
CA ILE A 245 2.32 -33.50 19.44
C ILE A 245 2.26 -31.98 19.18
N ARG A 246 1.08 -31.44 18.89
CA ARG A 246 0.87 -30.00 18.69
C ARG A 246 1.32 -29.17 19.89
N GLU A 247 1.03 -29.60 21.11
CA GLU A 247 1.46 -28.88 22.32
C GLU A 247 2.97 -29.06 22.61
N GLN A 248 3.62 -30.13 22.12
CA GLN A 248 5.09 -30.25 22.10
C GLN A 248 5.72 -29.29 21.08
N GLU A 249 5.14 -29.16 19.89
CA GLU A 249 5.56 -28.21 18.85
C GLU A 249 5.38 -26.76 19.31
N TYR A 250 4.26 -26.43 19.96
CA TYR A 250 4.05 -25.12 20.59
C TYR A 250 5.07 -24.82 21.70
N ALA A 251 5.48 -25.82 22.49
CA ALA A 251 6.55 -25.63 23.47
C ALA A 251 7.88 -25.26 22.80
N GLY A 252 8.18 -25.85 21.64
CA GLY A 252 9.33 -25.48 20.81
C GLY A 252 9.20 -24.09 20.18
N PHE A 253 8.01 -23.74 19.69
CA PHE A 253 7.73 -22.41 19.13
C PHE A 253 7.85 -21.30 20.18
N LEU A 254 7.36 -21.54 21.40
CA LEU A 254 7.35 -20.58 22.52
C LEU A 254 8.67 -20.55 23.32
N TYR A 255 9.62 -21.43 23.01
CA TYR A 255 10.94 -21.53 23.65
C TYR A 255 11.71 -20.19 23.71
N PRO A 256 11.81 -19.37 22.64
CA PRO A 256 12.70 -18.21 22.65
C PRO A 256 12.31 -17.15 23.68
N ASP A 257 13.25 -16.78 24.56
CA ASP A 257 13.04 -15.87 25.68
C ASP A 257 12.66 -14.44 25.24
N VAL A 258 13.13 -13.98 24.08
CA VAL A 258 12.77 -12.68 23.50
C VAL A 258 11.26 -12.53 23.29
N LEU A 259 10.50 -13.62 23.09
CA LEU A 259 9.04 -13.58 23.01
C LEU A 259 8.39 -13.11 24.33
N ARG A 260 9.10 -13.13 25.47
CA ARG A 260 8.63 -12.56 26.74
C ARG A 260 8.72 -11.04 26.77
N SER A 261 9.48 -10.44 25.86
CA SER A 261 9.75 -9.00 25.76
C SER A 261 9.16 -8.36 24.50
N THR A 262 8.92 -9.15 23.45
CA THR A 262 8.43 -8.69 22.15
C THR A 262 7.06 -9.30 21.83
N PRO A 263 6.00 -8.50 21.60
CA PRO A 263 4.69 -8.98 21.20
C PRO A 263 4.72 -9.69 19.85
N LEU A 264 3.85 -10.67 19.68
CA LEU A 264 3.76 -11.52 18.50
C LEU A 264 2.35 -11.39 17.91
N ALA A 265 2.24 -10.84 16.70
CA ALA A 265 1.03 -10.90 15.89
C ALA A 265 1.17 -12.08 14.93
N THR A 266 0.51 -13.20 15.26
CA THR A 266 0.45 -14.39 14.41
C THR A 266 -0.75 -14.34 13.48
N THR A 267 -0.63 -15.03 12.35
CA THR A 267 -1.74 -15.41 11.48
C THR A 267 -2.00 -16.92 11.66
N ILE A 268 -3.22 -17.39 11.35
CA ILE A 268 -3.56 -18.82 11.33
C ILE A 268 -3.05 -19.45 10.03
N GLY A 269 -2.14 -20.43 10.13
CA GLY A 269 -1.70 -21.23 8.98
C GLY A 269 -2.56 -22.46 8.74
N ASN A 270 -2.29 -23.21 7.67
CA ASN A 270 -3.06 -24.43 7.41
C ASN A 270 -2.69 -25.55 8.38
N HIS A 271 -1.51 -25.50 9.00
CA HIS A 271 -1.11 -26.43 10.04
C HIS A 271 -1.79 -26.12 11.39
N GLU A 272 -2.20 -24.89 11.67
CA GLU A 272 -3.06 -24.62 12.84
C GLU A 272 -4.54 -24.99 12.58
N SER A 273 -5.05 -24.65 11.39
CA SER A 273 -6.46 -24.46 11.03
C SER A 273 -7.54 -25.45 11.52
N MET A 274 -7.19 -26.72 11.77
CA MET A 274 -8.13 -27.79 12.16
C MET A 274 -8.49 -27.83 13.64
N VAL A 275 -7.71 -27.17 14.51
CA VAL A 275 -7.78 -27.37 15.98
C VAL A 275 -7.85 -26.02 16.70
N ASP A 276 -8.45 -26.03 17.89
CA ASP A 276 -8.78 -24.84 18.70
C ASP A 276 -7.57 -24.16 19.37
N ASP A 277 -6.44 -24.86 19.49
CA ASP A 277 -5.27 -24.46 20.30
C ASP A 277 -4.67 -23.09 19.94
N TYR A 278 -4.61 -22.69 18.67
CA TYR A 278 -4.22 -21.32 18.30
C TYR A 278 -5.03 -20.26 19.07
N SER A 279 -6.37 -20.40 19.13
CA SER A 279 -7.25 -19.45 19.82
C SER A 279 -7.08 -19.45 21.34
N LEU A 280 -6.48 -20.52 21.88
CA LEU A 280 -6.17 -20.70 23.29
C LEU A 280 -4.78 -20.15 23.64
N HIS A 281 -3.83 -20.18 22.71
CA HIS A 281 -2.47 -19.67 22.87
C HIS A 281 -2.34 -18.14 22.73
N TYR A 282 -3.24 -17.51 21.97
CA TYR A 282 -3.16 -16.08 21.67
C TYR A 282 -4.33 -15.26 22.25
N ASN A 283 -4.09 -13.97 22.45
CA ASN A 283 -5.10 -13.00 22.90
C ASN A 283 -5.12 -11.82 21.90
N ASN A 284 -5.47 -12.11 20.66
CA ASN A 284 -5.37 -11.14 19.56
C ASN A 284 -6.39 -9.99 19.73
N PRO A 285 -6.00 -8.74 19.43
CA PRO A 285 -6.87 -7.57 19.55
C PRO A 285 -7.94 -7.58 18.45
N ASN A 286 -9.16 -7.17 18.79
CA ASN A 286 -10.30 -7.11 17.86
C ASN A 286 -10.55 -8.43 17.10
N ALA A 287 -10.21 -9.57 17.71
CA ALA A 287 -10.44 -10.89 17.12
C ALA A 287 -11.94 -11.16 16.94
N SER A 288 -12.28 -11.70 15.77
CA SER A 288 -13.66 -11.89 15.33
C SER A 288 -13.98 -13.36 15.04
N THR A 289 -15.26 -13.64 14.77
CA THR A 289 -15.72 -14.90 14.17
C THR A 289 -15.89 -14.80 12.65
N LEU A 290 -15.42 -13.71 12.02
CA LEU A 290 -15.43 -13.54 10.57
C LEU A 290 -14.23 -14.30 9.99
N GLY A 291 -14.42 -15.03 8.89
CA GLY A 291 -13.34 -15.82 8.29
C GLY A 291 -12.89 -17.00 9.15
N SER A 292 -13.72 -17.49 10.08
CA SER A 292 -13.28 -18.45 11.10
C SER A 292 -13.09 -19.89 10.61
N THR A 293 -12.03 -20.54 11.09
CA THR A 293 -11.94 -22.00 11.25
C THR A 293 -12.05 -22.37 12.74
N GLU A 294 -11.85 -23.65 13.11
CA GLU A 294 -11.81 -24.09 14.52
C GLU A 294 -10.75 -23.33 15.34
N SER A 295 -9.67 -22.88 14.68
CA SER A 295 -8.59 -22.07 15.25
C SER A 295 -8.95 -20.61 15.51
N GLY A 296 -10.14 -20.15 15.11
CA GLY A 296 -10.55 -18.74 15.16
C GLY A 296 -10.60 -18.05 13.78
N GLY A 297 -10.90 -16.76 13.79
CA GLY A 297 -11.08 -15.94 12.59
C GLY A 297 -10.16 -14.72 12.51
N ASP A 298 -10.52 -13.79 11.63
CA ASP A 298 -9.72 -12.61 11.32
C ASP A 298 -9.67 -11.62 12.49
N TYR A 299 -8.64 -10.77 12.51
CA TYR A 299 -8.46 -9.70 13.51
C TYR A 299 -7.68 -8.50 12.96
N TYR A 300 -7.68 -7.37 13.68
CA TYR A 300 -6.96 -6.16 13.27
C TYR A 300 -6.53 -5.28 14.45
N TYR A 301 -5.53 -4.43 14.24
CA TYR A 301 -5.07 -3.42 15.21
C TYR A 301 -4.35 -2.26 14.52
N SER A 302 -4.21 -1.13 15.21
CA SER A 302 -3.35 -0.03 14.75
C SER A 302 -2.08 0.10 15.60
N TYR A 303 -1.01 0.60 14.97
CA TYR A 303 0.21 1.01 15.67
C TYR A 303 0.80 2.22 14.94
N GLY A 304 0.83 3.38 15.59
CA GLY A 304 1.12 4.65 14.91
C GLY A 304 0.10 4.95 13.82
N ASP A 305 0.59 5.45 12.68
CA ASP A 305 -0.20 5.75 11.47
C ASP A 305 -0.44 4.50 10.59
N THR A 306 -0.35 3.29 11.16
CA THR A 306 -0.42 2.02 10.41
C THR A 306 -1.54 1.13 10.94
N LEU A 307 -2.38 0.64 10.02
CA LEU A 307 -3.39 -0.39 10.25
C LEU A 307 -2.85 -1.76 9.85
N PHE A 308 -2.90 -2.72 10.76
CA PHE A 308 -2.57 -4.12 10.54
C PHE A 308 -3.83 -4.97 10.56
N ILE A 309 -3.98 -5.85 9.57
CA ILE A 309 -5.12 -6.76 9.43
C ILE A 309 -4.57 -8.18 9.22
N SER A 310 -5.00 -9.15 10.01
CA SER A 310 -4.70 -10.56 9.80
C SER A 310 -5.96 -11.29 9.34
N LEU A 311 -5.90 -11.90 8.15
CA LEU A 311 -6.98 -12.69 7.57
C LEU A 311 -6.63 -14.19 7.65
N ASN A 312 -7.59 -15.01 8.03
CA ASN A 312 -7.46 -16.46 8.05
C ASN A 312 -7.74 -17.03 6.64
N SER A 313 -6.69 -17.16 5.81
CA SER A 313 -6.82 -17.65 4.43
C SER A 313 -7.17 -19.15 4.28
N ASN A 314 -7.41 -19.86 5.39
CA ASN A 314 -8.08 -21.17 5.37
C ASN A 314 -9.59 -21.03 5.17
N SER A 315 -10.17 -19.90 5.57
CA SER A 315 -11.53 -19.54 5.18
C SER A 315 -11.55 -18.97 3.77
N ARG A 316 -12.74 -19.06 3.16
CA ARG A 316 -13.01 -18.62 1.79
C ARG A 316 -14.13 -17.60 1.73
N ASN A 317 -14.60 -17.17 2.89
CA ASN A 317 -15.74 -16.30 2.98
C ASN A 317 -15.29 -14.84 2.75
N VAL A 318 -15.12 -14.51 1.47
CA VAL A 318 -14.73 -13.17 1.00
C VAL A 318 -15.63 -12.07 1.57
N GLU A 319 -16.92 -12.34 1.82
CA GLU A 319 -17.81 -11.35 2.45
C GLU A 319 -17.49 -11.10 3.93
N GLU A 320 -17.11 -12.13 4.68
CA GLU A 320 -16.69 -11.99 6.07
C GLU A 320 -15.33 -11.27 6.17
N HIS A 321 -14.36 -11.66 5.34
CA HIS A 321 -13.08 -10.94 5.23
C HIS A 321 -13.29 -9.47 4.83
N ARG A 322 -14.15 -9.21 3.82
CA ARG A 322 -14.52 -7.85 3.40
C ARG A 322 -15.24 -7.07 4.50
N GLN A 323 -16.10 -7.71 5.28
CA GLN A 323 -16.75 -7.07 6.42
C GLN A 323 -15.72 -6.65 7.45
N LEU A 324 -14.80 -7.54 7.84
CA LEU A 324 -13.74 -7.22 8.79
C LEU A 324 -12.83 -6.11 8.26
N MET A 325 -12.44 -6.14 6.98
CA MET A 325 -11.61 -5.07 6.40
C MET A 325 -12.34 -3.72 6.39
N LYS A 326 -13.67 -3.68 6.24
CA LYS A 326 -14.48 -2.46 6.44
C LYS A 326 -14.44 -1.97 7.88
N GLU A 327 -14.59 -2.88 8.85
CA GLU A 327 -14.51 -2.55 10.28
C GLU A 327 -13.10 -2.05 10.66
N ALA A 328 -12.06 -2.69 10.15
CA ALA A 328 -10.66 -2.34 10.36
C ALA A 328 -10.33 -0.95 9.79
N VAL A 329 -10.67 -0.68 8.53
CA VAL A 329 -10.42 0.63 7.89
C VAL A 329 -11.24 1.74 8.56
N ALA A 330 -12.48 1.46 8.97
CA ALA A 330 -13.29 2.43 9.75
C ALA A 330 -12.74 2.69 11.17
N SER A 331 -11.94 1.78 11.72
CA SER A 331 -11.29 1.97 13.03
C SER A 331 -10.10 2.94 12.99
N HIS A 332 -9.54 3.19 11.80
CA HIS A 332 -8.39 4.06 11.58
C HIS A 332 -8.46 4.65 10.15
N GLU A 333 -9.45 5.52 9.92
CA GLU A 333 -9.75 6.11 8.59
C GLU A 333 -8.57 6.91 8.00
N ASP A 334 -7.69 7.42 8.87
CA ASP A 334 -6.48 8.19 8.56
C ASP A 334 -5.19 7.32 8.52
N ALA A 335 -5.32 5.98 8.55
CA ALA A 335 -4.20 5.06 8.40
C ALA A 335 -3.43 5.34 7.11
N LYS A 336 -2.17 5.75 7.25
CA LYS A 336 -1.27 6.06 6.14
C LYS A 336 -0.68 4.82 5.50
N TRP A 337 -0.43 3.80 6.31
CA TRP A 337 -0.01 2.48 5.84
C TRP A 337 -1.07 1.44 6.20
N LYS A 338 -1.44 0.59 5.25
CA LYS A 338 -2.31 -0.56 5.48
C LYS A 338 -1.55 -1.84 5.14
N VAL A 339 -1.35 -2.68 6.14
CA VAL A 339 -0.60 -3.95 6.04
C VAL A 339 -1.55 -5.11 6.30
N VAL A 340 -1.66 -6.02 5.33
CA VAL A 340 -2.40 -7.27 5.48
C VAL A 340 -1.42 -8.42 5.69
N LEU A 341 -1.81 -9.36 6.55
CA LEU A 341 -1.16 -10.64 6.73
C LEU A 341 -2.17 -11.77 6.51
N PHE A 342 -1.80 -12.76 5.71
CA PHE A 342 -2.51 -14.05 5.65
C PHE A 342 -1.51 -15.15 5.30
N HIS A 343 -1.80 -16.41 5.59
CA HIS A 343 -0.79 -17.46 5.55
C HIS A 343 -0.39 -17.87 4.13
N HIS A 344 -1.31 -18.52 3.41
CA HIS A 344 -1.10 -18.97 2.03
C HIS A 344 -0.65 -17.81 1.15
N ASP A 345 0.52 -17.90 0.52
CA ASP A 345 0.85 -16.89 -0.46
C ASP A 345 -0.07 -16.96 -1.66
N ILE A 346 -0.23 -15.81 -2.31
CA ILE A 346 -1.01 -15.72 -3.54
C ILE A 346 -0.18 -15.26 -4.72
N TYR A 347 1.07 -14.79 -4.56
CA TYR A 347 1.96 -14.35 -5.64
C TYR A 347 3.39 -14.91 -5.48
N GLY A 348 3.49 -16.14 -5.00
CA GLY A 348 4.74 -16.84 -4.71
C GLY A 348 5.58 -17.26 -5.90
N SER A 349 6.65 -17.97 -5.57
CA SER A 349 7.50 -18.63 -6.55
C SER A 349 8.00 -20.02 -6.13
N GLY A 350 7.51 -20.59 -5.03
CA GLY A 350 7.69 -21.97 -4.62
C GLY A 350 6.91 -22.94 -5.52
N SER A 351 7.64 -23.83 -6.19
CA SER A 351 7.10 -24.77 -7.18
C SER A 351 5.93 -25.66 -6.70
N PRO A 352 5.78 -26.03 -5.42
CA PRO A 352 4.63 -26.83 -4.98
C PRO A 352 3.29 -26.09 -4.96
N HIS A 353 3.31 -24.74 -4.95
CA HIS A 353 2.16 -23.93 -4.53
C HIS A 353 1.80 -22.81 -5.52
N SER A 354 2.77 -22.05 -6.04
CA SER A 354 2.49 -20.76 -6.70
C SER A 354 1.67 -20.85 -7.99
N ASP A 355 1.67 -21.99 -8.69
CA ASP A 355 0.85 -22.24 -9.89
C ASP A 355 -0.35 -23.16 -9.62
N VAL A 356 -0.61 -23.51 -8.35
CA VAL A 356 -1.75 -24.33 -7.94
C VAL A 356 -2.60 -23.62 -6.90
N ASP A 357 -2.26 -23.69 -5.63
CA ASP A 357 -3.16 -23.40 -4.52
C ASP A 357 -3.12 -21.91 -4.14
N GLY A 358 -1.97 -21.24 -4.22
CA GLY A 358 -1.83 -19.79 -4.08
C GLY A 358 -2.50 -19.00 -5.22
N ALA A 359 -2.28 -19.41 -6.48
CA ALA A 359 -2.97 -18.82 -7.63
C ALA A 359 -4.50 -18.97 -7.56
N ASN A 360 -4.97 -20.09 -7.01
CA ASN A 360 -6.38 -20.32 -6.73
C ASN A 360 -6.95 -19.42 -5.62
N LEU A 361 -6.19 -19.11 -4.56
CA LEU A 361 -6.63 -18.19 -3.50
C LEU A 361 -6.53 -16.71 -3.89
N ARG A 362 -5.67 -16.36 -4.86
CA ARG A 362 -5.53 -15.00 -5.38
C ARG A 362 -6.87 -14.40 -5.84
N ILE A 363 -7.71 -15.21 -6.48
CA ILE A 363 -9.06 -14.84 -6.93
C ILE A 363 -9.95 -14.37 -5.77
N LEU A 364 -9.65 -14.77 -4.53
CA LEU A 364 -10.40 -14.38 -3.32
C LEU A 364 -9.77 -13.16 -2.63
N PHE A 365 -8.45 -13.15 -2.46
CA PHE A 365 -7.76 -12.17 -1.62
C PHE A 365 -7.21 -10.94 -2.36
N ALA A 366 -6.70 -11.07 -3.60
CA ALA A 366 -6.21 -9.91 -4.36
C ALA A 366 -7.28 -8.81 -4.59
N PRO A 367 -8.56 -9.14 -4.91
CA PRO A 367 -9.61 -8.12 -5.01
C PRO A 367 -9.85 -7.35 -3.71
N LEU A 368 -9.63 -7.96 -2.55
CA LEU A 368 -9.73 -7.28 -1.26
C LEU A 368 -8.54 -6.34 -1.04
N MET A 369 -7.34 -6.71 -1.49
CA MET A 369 -6.17 -5.83 -1.37
C MET A 369 -6.39 -4.53 -2.18
N ASP A 370 -6.95 -4.68 -3.38
CA ASP A 370 -7.33 -3.56 -4.24
C ASP A 370 -8.53 -2.76 -3.67
N GLU A 371 -9.63 -3.42 -3.24
CA GLU A 371 -10.84 -2.75 -2.68
C GLU A 371 -10.50 -1.84 -1.48
N PHE A 372 -9.57 -2.26 -0.62
CA PHE A 372 -9.19 -1.53 0.59
C PHE A 372 -7.94 -0.65 0.46
N ASN A 373 -7.31 -0.63 -0.72
CA ASN A 373 -6.05 0.08 -1.01
C ASN A 373 -4.94 -0.34 -0.03
N ILE A 374 -4.63 -1.63 0.00
CA ILE A 374 -3.59 -2.22 0.85
C ILE A 374 -2.20 -1.96 0.24
N ASP A 375 -1.25 -1.50 1.06
CA ASP A 375 0.10 -1.15 0.60
C ASP A 375 1.01 -2.38 0.53
N LEU A 376 0.88 -3.24 1.53
CA LEU A 376 1.78 -4.36 1.78
C LEU A 376 0.99 -5.57 2.24
N CYS A 377 1.19 -6.68 1.55
CA CYS A 377 0.65 -7.99 1.89
C CYS A 377 1.80 -8.94 2.24
N LEU A 378 1.73 -9.57 3.42
CA LEU A 378 2.78 -10.43 3.97
C LEU A 378 2.24 -11.86 4.16
N THR A 379 2.95 -12.84 3.60
CA THR A 379 2.53 -14.24 3.56
C THR A 379 3.68 -15.20 3.88
N GLY A 380 3.37 -16.48 4.09
CA GLY A 380 4.31 -17.58 4.29
C GLY A 380 4.06 -18.68 3.25
N HIS A 381 3.90 -19.92 3.70
CA HIS A 381 3.43 -21.11 2.97
C HIS A 381 4.36 -21.65 1.86
N ASP A 382 5.04 -20.79 1.10
CA ASP A 382 5.90 -21.18 -0.01
C ASP A 382 7.32 -21.57 0.41
N HIS A 383 7.66 -21.46 1.71
CA HIS A 383 8.95 -21.86 2.30
C HIS A 383 10.19 -21.41 1.47
N SER A 384 10.03 -20.28 0.80
CA SER A 384 10.98 -19.66 -0.11
C SER A 384 10.61 -18.18 -0.20
N TYR A 385 11.61 -17.32 -0.33
CA TYR A 385 11.36 -15.88 -0.38
C TYR A 385 10.90 -15.47 -1.77
N ALA A 386 9.81 -14.71 -1.84
CA ALA A 386 9.38 -14.02 -3.05
C ALA A 386 8.94 -12.58 -2.75
N ARG A 387 9.30 -11.66 -3.64
CA ARG A 387 8.84 -10.27 -3.64
C ARG A 387 8.34 -9.92 -5.02
N THR A 388 7.12 -9.38 -5.09
CA THR A 388 6.52 -8.95 -6.35
C THR A 388 7.02 -7.56 -6.80
N TYR A 389 6.65 -7.18 -8.02
CA TYR A 389 6.42 -5.78 -8.35
C TYR A 389 5.17 -5.26 -7.61
N GLN A 390 4.83 -3.98 -7.78
CA GLN A 390 3.47 -3.54 -7.43
C GLN A 390 2.44 -4.26 -8.30
N ILE A 391 1.34 -4.70 -7.70
CA ILE A 391 0.24 -5.34 -8.42
C ILE A 391 -1.08 -4.63 -8.11
N LEU A 392 -1.84 -4.33 -9.16
CA LEU A 392 -3.20 -3.77 -9.12
C LEU A 392 -4.01 -4.43 -10.23
N ASP A 393 -5.25 -4.86 -9.96
CA ASP A 393 -6.13 -5.51 -10.94
C ASP A 393 -5.49 -6.73 -11.64
N GLY A 394 -4.74 -7.52 -10.86
CA GLY A 394 -4.00 -8.68 -11.32
C GLY A 394 -2.81 -8.38 -12.24
N LYS A 395 -2.44 -7.11 -12.41
CA LYS A 395 -1.36 -6.65 -13.30
C LYS A 395 -0.20 -6.03 -12.56
N VAL A 396 1.00 -6.28 -13.07
CA VAL A 396 2.19 -5.52 -12.67
C VAL A 396 2.03 -4.06 -13.07
N ILE A 397 2.20 -3.16 -12.11
CA ILE A 397 2.36 -1.73 -12.35
C ILE A 397 3.86 -1.43 -12.38
N GLU A 398 4.37 -0.96 -13.53
CA GLU A 398 5.74 -0.48 -13.61
C GLU A 398 5.89 0.68 -12.63
N THR A 399 6.72 0.47 -11.62
CA THR A 399 6.90 1.41 -10.52
C THR A 399 8.37 1.77 -10.45
N ASP A 400 8.68 3.04 -10.67
CA ASP A 400 10.04 3.56 -10.54
C ASP A 400 10.56 3.22 -9.13
N GLY A 401 11.53 2.30 -9.06
CA GLY A 401 12.13 1.90 -7.80
C GLY A 401 11.52 0.69 -7.09
N VAL A 402 10.57 -0.05 -7.67
CA VAL A 402 10.33 -1.46 -7.28
C VAL A 402 10.76 -2.33 -8.46
N SER A 403 11.99 -2.86 -8.41
CA SER A 403 12.47 -3.87 -9.35
C SER A 403 13.53 -4.77 -8.72
N GLU A 404 14.14 -5.65 -9.51
CA GLU A 404 15.25 -6.49 -9.05
C GLU A 404 16.49 -5.67 -8.63
N ASN A 405 16.70 -4.49 -9.24
CA ASN A 405 17.87 -3.63 -9.04
C ASN A 405 17.54 -2.22 -8.53
N ALA A 406 16.27 -1.93 -8.21
CA ALA A 406 15.83 -0.64 -7.71
C ALA A 406 14.87 -0.84 -6.52
N SER A 407 15.08 -0.05 -5.46
CA SER A 407 14.65 -0.35 -4.10
C SER A 407 13.91 0.78 -3.39
N LYS A 408 13.46 1.83 -4.11
CA LYS A 408 12.66 2.91 -3.53
C LYS A 408 11.59 3.45 -4.49
N ALA A 409 10.33 3.11 -4.24
CA ALA A 409 9.17 3.71 -4.89
C ALA A 409 8.56 4.88 -4.11
N TYR A 410 7.81 5.72 -4.82
CA TYR A 410 7.17 6.92 -4.30
C TYR A 410 5.74 7.02 -4.84
N ASN A 411 4.76 7.14 -3.93
CA ASN A 411 3.32 6.99 -4.19
C ASN A 411 3.00 5.80 -5.13
N PRO A 412 3.48 4.58 -4.81
CA PRO A 412 3.25 3.43 -5.66
C PRO A 412 1.76 3.07 -5.68
N GLU A 413 1.22 2.79 -6.88
CA GLU A 413 -0.12 2.24 -7.03
C GLU A 413 -0.12 0.72 -6.74
N GLY A 414 -1.26 0.18 -6.30
CA GLY A 414 -1.39 -1.25 -5.99
C GLY A 414 -0.67 -1.72 -4.73
N THR A 415 -0.64 -3.04 -4.55
CA THR A 415 -0.08 -3.70 -3.36
C THR A 415 1.28 -4.35 -3.65
N LEU A 416 2.22 -4.25 -2.71
CA LEU A 416 3.44 -5.07 -2.69
C LEU A 416 3.17 -6.38 -1.97
N TYR A 417 3.54 -7.52 -2.55
CA TYR A 417 3.43 -8.83 -1.91
C TYR A 417 4.81 -9.38 -1.54
N ILE A 418 4.92 -9.91 -0.32
CA ILE A 418 6.10 -10.61 0.20
C ILE A 418 5.68 -11.98 0.72
N ALA A 419 6.18 -13.04 0.08
CA ALA A 419 6.23 -14.36 0.69
C ALA A 419 7.54 -14.47 1.48
N ALA A 420 7.43 -14.70 2.78
CA ALA A 420 8.57 -14.95 3.64
C ALA A 420 9.11 -16.37 3.45
N GLY A 421 10.42 -16.56 3.61
CA GLY A 421 10.99 -17.90 3.72
C GLY A 421 10.78 -18.49 5.12
N SER A 422 11.10 -19.78 5.29
CA SER A 422 11.02 -20.41 6.62
C SER A 422 11.97 -19.75 7.62
N ALA A 423 11.46 -19.43 8.81
CA ALA A 423 12.20 -18.76 9.87
C ALA A 423 12.93 -19.72 10.82
N SER A 424 12.56 -21.00 10.83
CA SER A 424 13.33 -22.08 11.48
C SER A 424 14.18 -22.87 10.48
N GLY A 425 13.88 -22.78 9.17
CA GLY A 425 14.42 -23.68 8.16
C GLY A 425 13.87 -25.11 8.27
N SER A 426 12.68 -25.28 8.84
CA SER A 426 12.05 -26.58 9.05
C SER A 426 11.82 -27.35 7.75
N LYS A 427 11.36 -26.66 6.70
CA LYS A 427 11.43 -27.11 5.30
C LYS A 427 11.69 -25.93 4.36
N PHE A 428 12.19 -26.21 3.18
CA PHE A 428 12.32 -25.28 2.05
C PHE A 428 11.65 -25.85 0.80
N TYR A 429 11.33 -25.00 -0.17
CA TYR A 429 10.86 -25.45 -1.48
C TYR A 429 11.76 -24.98 -2.63
N THR A 430 11.80 -25.79 -3.70
CA THR A 430 12.43 -25.41 -4.96
C THR A 430 11.58 -24.38 -5.69
N LEU A 431 12.22 -23.39 -6.32
CA LEU A 431 11.51 -22.38 -7.09
C LEU A 431 10.91 -22.95 -8.38
N ASN A 432 9.85 -22.29 -8.86
CA ASN A 432 9.23 -22.56 -10.13
C ASN A 432 10.21 -22.36 -11.30
N THR A 433 10.30 -23.32 -12.23
CA THR A 433 11.29 -23.30 -13.32
C THR A 433 11.25 -22.03 -14.18
N VAL A 434 10.08 -21.42 -14.33
CA VAL A 434 9.91 -20.12 -14.99
C VAL A 434 9.64 -19.07 -13.90
N LYS A 435 10.44 -18.00 -13.87
CA LYS A 435 10.16 -16.82 -13.03
C LYS A 435 8.89 -16.14 -13.54
N GLN A 436 7.83 -16.16 -12.74
CA GLN A 436 6.56 -15.55 -13.14
C GLN A 436 6.74 -14.02 -13.29
N TYR A 437 6.06 -13.42 -14.26
CA TYR A 437 6.33 -12.03 -14.68
C TYR A 437 6.11 -10.98 -13.57
N TYR A 438 5.29 -11.31 -12.56
CA TYR A 438 5.00 -10.47 -11.41
C TYR A 438 6.04 -10.53 -10.29
N ILE A 439 6.99 -11.47 -10.35
CA ILE A 439 8.08 -11.58 -9.38
C ILE A 439 9.19 -10.58 -9.73
N ALA A 440 9.45 -9.62 -8.83
CA ALA A 440 10.64 -8.78 -8.92
C ALA A 440 11.87 -9.57 -8.47
N GLU A 441 11.77 -10.33 -7.37
CA GLU A 441 12.89 -11.01 -6.73
C GLU A 441 12.42 -12.30 -6.05
N ARG A 442 13.24 -13.36 -6.09
CA ARG A 442 12.96 -14.65 -5.44
C ARG A 442 14.25 -15.33 -4.98
N SER A 443 14.18 -16.11 -3.90
CA SER A 443 15.32 -16.89 -3.38
C SER A 443 14.85 -18.11 -2.59
N ASN A 444 15.44 -19.26 -2.90
CA ASN A 444 15.31 -20.51 -2.12
C ASN A 444 16.68 -20.98 -1.60
N THR A 445 17.56 -20.04 -1.25
CA THR A 445 18.81 -20.39 -0.56
C THR A 445 18.45 -21.01 0.80
N PRO A 446 18.87 -22.26 1.11
CA PRO A 446 18.33 -23.04 2.23
C PRO A 446 18.97 -22.67 3.57
N GLU A 447 18.70 -21.45 4.02
CA GLU A 447 19.06 -20.91 5.33
C GLU A 447 17.78 -20.31 5.95
N PRO A 448 17.56 -20.40 7.28
CA PRO A 448 16.42 -19.76 7.91
C PRO A 448 16.47 -18.23 7.75
N THR A 449 15.32 -17.58 7.56
CA THR A 449 15.23 -16.15 7.24
C THR A 449 14.30 -15.34 8.13
N PHE A 450 14.51 -14.04 8.18
CA PHE A 450 13.58 -13.06 8.72
C PHE A 450 13.72 -11.74 7.96
N SER A 451 12.68 -10.89 7.99
CA SER A 451 12.77 -9.52 7.48
C SER A 451 12.55 -8.50 8.59
N THR A 452 13.23 -7.36 8.51
CA THR A 452 12.86 -6.17 9.28
C THR A 452 12.00 -5.26 8.41
N ILE A 453 10.95 -4.69 8.98
CA ILE A 453 10.13 -3.68 8.33
C ILE A 453 10.23 -2.42 9.18
N ASP A 454 10.94 -1.41 8.66
CA ASP A 454 11.10 -0.11 9.29
C ASP A 454 9.93 0.78 8.85
N PHE A 455 9.06 1.14 9.79
CA PHE A 455 7.98 2.10 9.59
C PHE A 455 8.44 3.47 10.06
N SER A 456 8.18 4.49 9.24
CA SER A 456 8.44 5.89 9.52
C SER A 456 7.36 6.73 8.84
N GLY A 457 7.11 7.95 9.33
CA GLY A 457 5.95 8.75 8.92
C GLY A 457 5.69 8.82 7.41
N ASP A 458 6.72 9.01 6.57
CA ASP A 458 6.58 9.05 5.09
C ASP A 458 7.10 7.79 4.36
N SER A 459 7.65 6.79 5.04
CA SER A 459 8.27 5.62 4.39
C SER A 459 8.22 4.31 5.16
N LEU A 460 8.07 3.22 4.42
CA LEU A 460 8.15 1.84 4.88
C LEU A 460 9.32 1.16 4.16
N THR A 461 10.30 0.60 4.89
CA THR A 461 11.45 -0.12 4.30
C THR A 461 11.53 -1.56 4.79
N ILE A 462 11.52 -2.52 3.88
CA ILE A 462 11.69 -3.96 4.15
C ILE A 462 13.14 -4.36 3.84
N LYS A 463 13.76 -5.13 4.73
CA LYS A 463 15.09 -5.73 4.54
C LYS A 463 15.08 -7.19 4.99
N THR A 464 15.52 -8.12 4.15
CA THR A 464 15.51 -9.56 4.45
C THR A 464 16.91 -10.07 4.75
N TYR A 465 17.03 -10.91 5.79
CA TYR A 465 18.28 -11.46 6.30
C TYR A 465 18.16 -12.98 6.51
N ASP A 466 19.30 -13.67 6.47
CA ASP A 466 19.42 -15.00 7.06
C ASP A 466 19.55 -14.90 8.60
N TYR A 467 19.37 -16.02 9.30
CA TYR A 467 19.64 -16.19 10.74
C TYR A 467 21.11 -15.98 11.17
N ASN A 468 22.06 -15.74 10.24
CA ASN A 468 23.42 -15.28 10.54
C ASN A 468 23.54 -13.75 10.44
N GLY A 469 22.47 -13.07 10.01
CA GLY A 469 22.40 -11.63 9.76
C GLY A 469 23.06 -11.17 8.46
N GLN A 470 23.34 -12.07 7.53
CA GLN A 470 23.68 -11.69 6.17
C GLN A 470 22.40 -11.28 5.45
N LYS A 471 22.46 -10.18 4.68
CA LYS A 471 21.37 -9.77 3.81
C LYS A 471 21.07 -10.91 2.82
N TYR A 472 19.79 -11.25 2.64
CA TYR A 472 19.29 -12.42 1.89
C TYR A 472 18.44 -12.05 0.65
N ALA A 473 17.92 -10.81 0.61
CA ALA A 473 17.28 -10.22 -0.56
C ALA A 473 17.52 -8.71 -0.57
N ASN A 474 17.29 -8.04 -1.70
CA ASN A 474 17.37 -6.60 -1.81
C ASN A 474 16.31 -5.88 -0.98
N ASP A 475 16.76 -4.85 -0.26
CA ASP A 475 15.90 -3.89 0.43
C ASP A 475 14.84 -3.34 -0.55
N VAL A 476 13.64 -3.07 -0.06
CA VAL A 476 12.60 -2.34 -0.80
C VAL A 476 12.00 -1.28 0.10
N THR A 477 11.80 -0.08 -0.42
CA THR A 477 11.23 1.06 0.29
C THR A 477 10.02 1.57 -0.48
N LEU A 478 8.89 1.67 0.20
CA LEU A 478 7.74 2.44 -0.25
C LEU A 478 7.79 3.81 0.42
N SER A 479 7.34 4.86 -0.25
CA SER A 479 7.23 6.20 0.32
C SER A 479 5.94 6.85 -0.14
N LYS A 480 5.27 7.57 0.75
CA LYS A 480 4.03 8.30 0.46
C LYS A 480 4.19 9.77 0.88
N ASP A 481 3.71 10.70 0.04
CA ASP A 481 3.30 11.99 0.59
C ASP A 481 1.88 11.91 1.16
N GLY A 482 1.63 12.62 2.27
CA GLY A 482 0.35 12.57 2.98
C GLY A 482 -0.85 13.23 2.26
N ASN A 483 -0.76 13.51 0.96
CA ASN A 483 -1.88 14.01 0.16
C ASN A 483 -2.13 13.19 -1.12
N ALA A 484 -1.25 12.23 -1.44
CA ALA A 484 -1.42 11.34 -2.57
C ALA A 484 -2.59 10.38 -2.34
N LYS A 485 -3.45 10.29 -3.35
CA LYS A 485 -4.51 9.29 -3.43
C LYS A 485 -4.15 8.29 -4.51
N SER A 486 -4.54 7.03 -4.33
CA SER A 486 -4.42 6.02 -5.37
C SER A 486 -5.29 6.35 -6.58
N ILE A 487 -5.02 5.70 -7.71
CA ILE A 487 -5.83 5.81 -8.92
C ILE A 487 -7.26 5.28 -8.69
N GLU A 488 -7.44 4.25 -7.86
CA GLU A 488 -8.74 3.71 -7.47
C GLU A 488 -9.51 4.66 -6.54
N GLU A 489 -8.85 5.30 -5.57
CA GLU A 489 -9.47 6.34 -4.73
C GLU A 489 -9.96 7.52 -5.58
N MET A 490 -9.12 8.00 -6.51
CA MET A 490 -9.49 9.09 -7.42
C MET A 490 -10.60 8.69 -8.41
N LYS A 491 -10.60 7.44 -8.89
CA LYS A 491 -11.65 6.86 -9.75
C LYS A 491 -12.98 6.79 -8.99
N ASN A 492 -12.97 6.33 -7.74
CA ASN A 492 -14.15 6.28 -6.87
C ASN A 492 -14.71 7.69 -6.59
N GLU A 493 -13.85 8.67 -6.31
CA GLU A 493 -14.28 10.07 -6.12
C GLU A 493 -14.87 10.68 -7.40
N VAL A 494 -14.35 10.35 -8.59
CA VAL A 494 -14.89 10.81 -9.89
C VAL A 494 -16.21 10.10 -10.22
N ALA A 495 -16.32 8.80 -9.94
CA ALA A 495 -17.54 8.02 -10.14
C ALA A 495 -18.69 8.46 -9.23
N ALA A 496 -18.38 9.00 -8.05
CA ALA A 496 -19.36 9.54 -7.11
C ALA A 496 -19.96 10.91 -7.49
N ILE A 497 -19.48 11.57 -8.56
CA ILE A 497 -19.99 12.88 -9.00
C ILE A 497 -21.40 12.73 -9.60
N ASP A 498 -22.36 13.53 -9.11
CA ASP A 498 -23.72 13.57 -9.66
C ASP A 498 -23.72 14.13 -11.10
N THR A 499 -23.76 13.22 -12.09
CA THR A 499 -23.78 13.58 -13.50
C THR A 499 -25.14 14.11 -14.01
N VAL A 500 -26.20 14.13 -13.18
CA VAL A 500 -27.52 14.67 -13.57
C VAL A 500 -27.48 16.21 -13.67
N ASN A 501 -26.76 16.86 -12.76
CA ASN A 501 -26.79 18.32 -12.59
C ASN A 501 -25.59 19.05 -13.23
N VAL A 502 -24.71 18.35 -13.94
CA VAL A 502 -23.54 18.91 -14.65
C VAL A 502 -23.81 19.15 -16.13
N THR A 503 -22.98 19.99 -16.77
CA THR A 503 -23.03 20.23 -18.22
C THR A 503 -22.66 18.98 -19.01
N SER A 504 -23.16 18.88 -20.26
CA SER A 504 -22.78 17.79 -21.19
C SER A 504 -21.26 17.62 -21.34
N GLY A 505 -20.49 18.71 -21.43
CA GLY A 505 -19.03 18.65 -21.49
C GLY A 505 -18.37 18.12 -20.21
N SER A 506 -18.93 18.44 -19.04
CA SER A 506 -18.45 17.89 -17.77
C SER A 506 -18.73 16.40 -17.64
N LYS A 507 -19.94 15.96 -18.04
CA LYS A 507 -20.27 14.53 -18.08
C LYS A 507 -19.35 13.75 -19.01
N ASN A 508 -19.11 14.26 -20.23
CA ASN A 508 -18.20 13.60 -21.17
C ASN A 508 -16.79 13.44 -20.59
N ARG A 509 -16.24 14.48 -19.93
CA ARG A 509 -14.92 14.39 -19.27
C ARG A 509 -14.87 13.34 -18.15
N ILE A 510 -15.95 13.22 -17.36
CA ILE A 510 -16.07 12.19 -16.31
C ILE A 510 -16.10 10.79 -16.94
N ASP A 511 -16.97 10.58 -17.92
CA ASP A 511 -17.11 9.29 -18.61
C ASP A 511 -15.79 8.89 -19.31
N GLU A 512 -15.13 9.81 -20.01
CA GLU A 512 -13.82 9.60 -20.66
C GLU A 512 -12.70 9.29 -19.66
N ALA A 513 -12.68 9.94 -18.49
CA ALA A 513 -11.67 9.69 -17.46
C ALA A 513 -11.83 8.30 -16.83
N LEU A 514 -13.07 7.89 -16.51
CA LEU A 514 -13.35 6.55 -15.98
C LEU A 514 -13.01 5.46 -17.01
N ILE A 515 -13.37 5.67 -18.29
CA ILE A 515 -12.97 4.78 -19.39
C ILE A 515 -11.45 4.69 -19.51
N ALA A 516 -10.72 5.80 -19.40
CA ALA A 516 -9.27 5.82 -19.53
C ALA A 516 -8.57 5.02 -18.42
N VAL A 517 -9.06 5.06 -17.18
CA VAL A 517 -8.51 4.27 -16.05
C VAL A 517 -8.78 2.79 -16.24
N ASN A 518 -10.03 2.42 -16.55
CA ASN A 518 -10.42 1.05 -16.87
C ASN A 518 -9.61 0.48 -18.06
N THR A 519 -9.29 1.31 -19.05
CA THR A 519 -8.42 0.94 -20.19
C THR A 519 -6.95 0.82 -19.80
N ALA A 520 -6.46 1.67 -18.87
CA ALA A 520 -5.07 1.66 -18.41
C ALA A 520 -4.75 0.41 -17.56
N LEU A 521 -5.65 0.06 -16.64
CA LEU A 521 -5.56 -1.18 -15.86
C LEU A 521 -5.96 -2.42 -16.68
N ASP A 522 -6.63 -2.21 -17.83
CA ASP A 522 -7.16 -3.27 -18.70
C ASP A 522 -8.09 -4.20 -17.89
N THR A 523 -9.11 -3.56 -17.30
CA THR A 523 -10.30 -4.20 -16.73
C THR A 523 -11.12 -4.77 -17.90
N ARG A 524 -10.70 -5.93 -18.41
CA ARG A 524 -11.39 -6.61 -19.51
C ARG A 524 -12.76 -7.15 -19.05
N ASP A 525 -13.51 -7.67 -20.02
CA ASP A 525 -14.73 -8.40 -19.75
C ASP A 525 -14.40 -9.78 -19.13
N ASP A 526 -14.32 -9.80 -17.80
CA ASP A 526 -14.03 -10.99 -16.99
C ASP A 526 -15.16 -12.04 -17.03
N SER A 527 -16.33 -11.72 -17.63
CA SER A 527 -17.53 -12.58 -17.63
C SER A 527 -17.30 -14.00 -18.17
N THR A 528 -16.32 -14.20 -19.04
CA THR A 528 -15.99 -15.52 -19.60
C THR A 528 -15.40 -16.46 -18.55
N ALA A 529 -14.38 -16.01 -17.79
CA ALA A 529 -13.78 -16.84 -16.77
C ALA A 529 -14.55 -16.79 -15.43
N GLU A 530 -15.30 -15.72 -15.14
CA GLU A 530 -16.37 -15.76 -14.13
C GLU A 530 -17.36 -16.90 -14.43
N THR A 531 -17.84 -17.01 -15.68
CA THR A 531 -18.74 -18.09 -16.11
C THR A 531 -18.08 -19.45 -15.96
N GLU A 532 -16.79 -19.58 -16.25
CA GLU A 532 -16.05 -20.84 -16.08
C GLU A 532 -15.94 -21.26 -14.60
N LEU A 533 -15.55 -20.34 -13.71
CA LEU A 533 -15.50 -20.59 -12.26
C LEU A 533 -16.89 -20.92 -11.71
N GLN A 534 -17.93 -20.18 -12.11
CA GLN A 534 -19.33 -20.45 -11.71
C GLN A 534 -19.86 -21.81 -12.20
N ASN A 535 -19.34 -22.34 -13.31
CA ASN A 535 -19.71 -23.65 -13.83
C ASN A 535 -18.93 -24.80 -13.17
N LYS A 536 -17.70 -24.54 -12.73
CA LYS A 536 -16.86 -25.51 -12.02
C LYS A 536 -17.15 -25.57 -10.52
N TRP A 537 -17.78 -24.53 -9.96
CA TRP A 537 -18.13 -24.39 -8.55
C TRP A 537 -18.69 -25.67 -7.90
N ASN A 538 -18.09 -26.09 -6.78
CA ASN A 538 -18.47 -27.27 -5.99
C ASN A 538 -18.55 -28.57 -6.83
N THR A 539 -17.73 -28.68 -7.87
CA THR A 539 -17.51 -29.92 -8.63
C THR A 539 -16.11 -30.47 -8.37
N THR A 540 -15.83 -31.69 -8.82
CA THR A 540 -14.45 -32.22 -8.81
C THR A 540 -13.47 -31.43 -9.68
N SER A 541 -13.96 -30.54 -10.55
CA SER A 541 -13.18 -29.64 -11.39
C SER A 541 -13.16 -28.21 -10.88
N ASP A 542 -13.72 -27.92 -9.70
CA ASP A 542 -13.53 -26.63 -9.03
C ASP A 542 -12.02 -26.45 -8.76
N PRO A 543 -11.37 -25.38 -9.25
CA PRO A 543 -9.97 -25.10 -8.88
C PRO A 543 -9.78 -25.06 -7.36
N LEU A 544 -10.81 -24.60 -6.65
CA LEU A 544 -10.83 -24.52 -5.20
C LEU A 544 -11.08 -25.88 -4.51
N ASN A 545 -11.33 -26.99 -5.22
CA ASN A 545 -11.67 -28.28 -4.59
C ASN A 545 -10.55 -28.88 -3.70
N TYR A 546 -9.28 -28.50 -3.91
CA TYR A 546 -8.14 -29.10 -3.21
C TYR A 546 -8.14 -28.87 -1.68
N TYR A 547 -8.64 -27.73 -1.21
CA TYR A 547 -8.61 -27.33 0.21
C TYR A 547 -9.66 -28.03 1.10
N GLY A 548 -9.86 -29.33 0.91
CA GLY A 548 -10.32 -30.34 1.89
C GLY A 548 -11.62 -30.11 2.69
N TYR A 549 -11.65 -29.09 3.55
CA TYR A 549 -12.64 -28.90 4.62
C TYR A 549 -14.04 -28.52 4.13
N ALA A 550 -14.14 -27.97 2.91
CA ALA A 550 -15.41 -27.50 2.34
C ALA A 550 -16.44 -28.62 2.11
N GLN A 551 -16.01 -29.87 1.89
CA GLN A 551 -16.91 -30.93 1.41
C GLN A 551 -17.94 -31.41 2.45
N ASN A 552 -17.69 -31.27 3.75
CA ASN A 552 -18.56 -31.84 4.80
C ASN A 552 -19.23 -30.83 5.75
N GLY A 553 -18.64 -29.65 6.00
CA GLY A 553 -19.23 -28.63 6.89
C GLY A 553 -19.98 -27.51 6.16
N PHE A 554 -19.43 -27.05 5.03
CA PHE A 554 -19.78 -25.75 4.43
C PHE A 554 -20.58 -25.84 3.12
N ALA A 555 -20.77 -27.06 2.58
CA ALA A 555 -21.60 -27.34 1.41
C ALA A 555 -23.12 -27.24 1.65
N ASN A 556 -23.56 -26.73 2.81
CA ASN A 556 -24.98 -26.60 3.13
C ASN A 556 -25.61 -25.40 2.40
N GLU A 557 -26.86 -25.53 1.99
CA GLU A 557 -27.60 -24.53 1.18
C GLU A 557 -27.94 -23.22 1.93
N ASN A 558 -27.67 -23.14 3.23
CA ASN A 558 -27.77 -21.92 4.04
C ASN A 558 -26.39 -21.27 4.31
N SER A 559 -25.31 -21.82 3.76
CA SER A 559 -23.94 -21.38 4.00
C SER A 559 -23.67 -20.00 3.40
N THR A 560 -23.04 -19.12 4.18
CA THR A 560 -22.50 -17.83 3.72
C THR A 560 -21.15 -17.98 3.00
N ALA A 561 -20.47 -19.13 3.17
CA ALA A 561 -19.05 -19.30 2.90
C ALA A 561 -18.60 -19.07 1.44
N LEU A 562 -19.51 -19.20 0.47
CA LEU A 562 -19.36 -18.68 -0.89
C LEU A 562 -20.71 -18.77 -1.62
N LYS A 563 -21.26 -17.62 -2.01
CA LYS A 563 -22.42 -17.55 -2.91
C LYS A 563 -21.93 -17.44 -4.36
N ARG A 564 -22.86 -17.62 -5.31
CA ARG A 564 -22.56 -17.66 -6.74
C ARG A 564 -22.17 -16.27 -7.28
N GLY A 565 -20.90 -16.08 -7.67
CA GLY A 565 -20.39 -14.91 -8.43
C GLY A 565 -19.94 -13.71 -7.59
N TYR A 566 -18.88 -13.86 -6.77
CA TYR A 566 -18.47 -12.85 -5.76
C TYR A 566 -16.98 -12.47 -5.72
N SER A 567 -16.18 -12.86 -6.71
CA SER A 567 -14.93 -12.14 -6.99
C SER A 567 -15.13 -11.24 -8.19
N SER A 568 -14.70 -9.99 -8.06
CA SER A 568 -14.77 -8.96 -9.11
C SER A 568 -13.49 -8.85 -9.94
N LEU A 569 -12.44 -9.62 -9.62
CA LEU A 569 -11.18 -9.66 -10.37
C LEU A 569 -10.71 -11.11 -10.53
N LEU A 570 -10.50 -11.53 -11.77
CA LEU A 570 -9.89 -12.82 -12.07
C LEU A 570 -8.37 -12.81 -11.87
N ASP A 571 -7.77 -13.97 -11.59
CA ASP A 571 -6.31 -14.13 -11.72
C ASP A 571 -5.89 -14.14 -13.19
N LYS A 572 -5.72 -12.94 -13.76
CA LYS A 572 -5.26 -12.73 -15.13
C LYS A 572 -3.89 -13.38 -15.42
N THR A 573 -3.11 -13.76 -14.42
CA THR A 573 -1.82 -14.44 -14.65
C THR A 573 -1.97 -15.90 -15.07
N LEU A 574 -2.98 -16.62 -14.54
CA LEU A 574 -3.25 -18.01 -14.87
C LEU A 574 -3.76 -18.17 -16.31
N TYR A 575 -4.61 -17.23 -16.74
CA TYR A 575 -5.30 -17.31 -18.04
C TYR A 575 -4.53 -16.63 -19.19
N GLU A 576 -3.59 -15.73 -18.90
CA GLU A 576 -2.86 -14.92 -19.90
C GLU A 576 -1.33 -14.90 -19.72
N ASN A 577 -0.73 -15.97 -19.15
CA ASN A 577 0.69 -16.01 -18.78
C ASN A 577 1.67 -15.60 -19.92
N ASP A 578 1.32 -15.86 -21.18
CA ASP A 578 2.11 -15.49 -22.38
C ASP A 578 1.79 -14.09 -22.98
N SER A 579 0.68 -13.45 -22.58
CA SER A 579 0.26 -12.13 -23.11
C SER A 579 0.34 -10.99 -22.09
N ASN A 580 0.46 -11.30 -20.80
CA ASN A 580 0.57 -10.31 -19.75
C ASN A 580 1.76 -9.36 -19.94
N LYS A 581 1.49 -8.06 -19.71
CA LYS A 581 2.48 -6.98 -19.76
C LYS A 581 2.21 -6.03 -18.61
N ALA A 582 3.29 -5.48 -18.06
CA ALA A 582 3.20 -4.44 -17.06
C ALA A 582 2.55 -3.18 -17.64
N VAL A 583 1.77 -2.49 -16.82
CA VAL A 583 1.20 -1.17 -17.13
C VAL A 583 2.26 -0.13 -16.83
N THR A 584 2.64 0.67 -17.82
CA THR A 584 3.75 1.64 -17.66
C THR A 584 3.37 2.79 -16.74
N THR A 585 4.34 3.34 -16.00
CA THR A 585 4.17 4.53 -15.15
C THR A 585 3.49 5.67 -15.92
N ALA A 586 3.87 5.87 -17.19
CA ALA A 586 3.31 6.91 -18.05
C ALA A 586 1.83 6.69 -18.40
N THR A 587 1.37 5.43 -18.49
CA THR A 587 -0.03 5.06 -18.72
C THR A 587 -0.89 5.37 -17.50
N ILE A 588 -0.40 5.03 -16.31
CA ILE A 588 -1.03 5.37 -15.02
C ILE A 588 -1.09 6.89 -14.84
N ASP A 589 0.03 7.60 -15.05
CA ASP A 589 0.09 9.07 -15.01
C ASP A 589 -0.96 9.71 -15.93
N GLU A 590 -1.11 9.25 -17.18
CA GLU A 590 -2.09 9.81 -18.12
C GLU A 590 -3.54 9.61 -17.62
N ALA A 591 -3.86 8.41 -17.13
CA ALA A 591 -5.18 8.09 -16.59
C ALA A 591 -5.51 8.90 -15.34
N TYR A 592 -4.55 9.00 -14.40
CA TYR A 592 -4.68 9.80 -13.18
C TYR A 592 -4.90 11.30 -13.49
N ASN A 593 -4.13 11.86 -14.43
CA ASN A 593 -4.30 13.25 -14.84
C ASN A 593 -5.68 13.52 -15.49
N LYS A 594 -6.28 12.53 -16.16
CA LYS A 594 -7.66 12.63 -16.66
C LYS A 594 -8.68 12.64 -15.53
N LEU A 595 -8.55 11.77 -14.52
CA LEU A 595 -9.39 11.81 -13.31
C LEU A 595 -9.30 13.16 -12.59
N ALA A 596 -8.08 13.64 -12.34
CA ALA A 596 -7.85 14.92 -11.68
C ALA A 596 -8.45 16.10 -12.49
N THR A 597 -8.35 16.06 -13.81
CA THR A 597 -8.98 17.06 -14.69
C THR A 597 -10.51 16.97 -14.63
N ALA A 598 -11.07 15.77 -14.75
CA ALA A 598 -12.52 15.55 -14.71
C ALA A 598 -13.14 16.03 -13.39
N LYS A 599 -12.48 15.75 -12.25
CA LYS A 599 -12.89 16.19 -10.91
C LYS A 599 -12.82 17.70 -10.73
N ASN A 600 -11.73 18.34 -11.15
CA ASN A 600 -11.49 19.77 -10.88
C ASN A 600 -12.20 20.71 -11.87
N GLU A 601 -12.51 20.22 -13.08
CA GLU A 601 -13.12 21.02 -14.15
C GLU A 601 -14.62 20.74 -14.35
N VAL A 602 -15.32 20.29 -13.30
CA VAL A 602 -16.79 20.14 -13.31
C VAL A 602 -17.47 21.50 -13.39
N VAL A 603 -18.43 21.62 -14.31
CA VAL A 603 -19.34 22.74 -14.44
C VAL A 603 -20.77 22.25 -14.21
N THR A 604 -21.46 22.84 -13.23
CA THR A 604 -22.89 22.58 -13.01
C THR A 604 -23.76 23.32 -14.04
N LYS A 605 -24.96 22.80 -14.30
CA LYS A 605 -25.97 23.48 -15.12
C LYS A 605 -26.36 24.85 -14.54
N ALA A 606 -26.29 25.02 -13.21
CA ALA A 606 -26.57 26.28 -12.54
C ALA A 606 -25.52 27.35 -12.89
N GLU A 607 -24.23 27.05 -12.72
CA GLU A 607 -23.14 27.98 -13.03
C GLU A 607 -23.09 28.34 -14.52
N PHE A 608 -23.37 27.36 -15.40
CA PHE A 608 -23.51 27.63 -16.83
C PHE A 608 -24.70 28.56 -17.12
N ALA A 609 -25.85 28.35 -16.47
CA ALA A 609 -27.03 29.20 -16.61
C ALA A 609 -26.81 30.62 -16.05
N GLU A 610 -25.99 30.82 -15.03
CA GLU A 610 -25.60 32.15 -14.54
C GLU A 610 -24.85 32.95 -15.61
N VAL A 611 -23.86 32.35 -16.27
CA VAL A 611 -23.11 33.02 -17.36
C VAL A 611 -23.99 33.22 -18.59
N GLN A 612 -24.89 32.29 -18.93
CA GLN A 612 -25.91 32.49 -19.95
C GLN A 612 -26.81 33.70 -19.59
N THR A 613 -27.24 33.82 -18.34
CA THR A 613 -28.05 34.95 -17.85
C THR A 613 -27.31 36.29 -18.01
N LYS A 614 -25.99 36.33 -17.76
CA LYS A 614 -25.18 37.54 -18.05
C LYS A 614 -25.21 37.90 -19.53
N PHE A 615 -25.06 36.94 -20.45
CA PHE A 615 -25.20 37.20 -21.88
C PHE A 615 -26.59 37.74 -22.26
N ASP A 616 -27.66 37.22 -21.67
CA ASP A 616 -29.04 37.65 -21.93
C ASP A 616 -29.34 39.05 -21.37
N GLN A 617 -28.77 39.39 -20.20
CA GLN A 617 -28.80 40.74 -19.63
C GLN A 617 -28.04 41.75 -20.52
N ILE A 618 -26.90 41.36 -21.09
CA ILE A 618 -26.13 42.19 -22.03
C ILE A 618 -26.91 42.40 -23.34
N GLY A 619 -27.55 41.35 -23.87
CA GLY A 619 -28.45 41.46 -25.02
C GLY A 619 -29.63 42.40 -24.77
N SER A 620 -30.23 42.31 -23.58
CA SER A 620 -31.32 43.19 -23.13
C SER A 620 -30.86 44.65 -22.99
N THR A 621 -29.67 44.87 -22.44
CA THR A 621 -29.04 46.20 -22.32
C THR A 621 -28.79 46.81 -23.71
N LEU A 622 -28.21 46.02 -24.63
CA LEU A 622 -27.96 46.41 -26.03
C LEU A 622 -29.23 46.77 -26.82
N ALA A 623 -30.41 46.28 -26.40
CA ALA A 623 -31.68 46.65 -27.00
C ALA A 623 -32.27 47.97 -26.46
N GLN A 624 -31.82 48.42 -25.28
CA GLN A 624 -32.33 49.62 -24.61
C GLN A 624 -31.43 50.87 -24.78
N ILE A 625 -30.17 50.69 -25.17
CA ILE A 625 -29.25 51.82 -25.38
C ILE A 625 -29.68 52.73 -26.55
N SER A 626 -29.59 54.04 -26.34
CA SER A 626 -29.72 55.04 -27.39
C SER A 626 -28.36 55.28 -28.06
N ILE A 627 -28.32 55.21 -29.39
CA ILE A 627 -27.10 55.42 -30.18
C ILE A 627 -27.11 56.83 -30.77
N GLY A 628 -26.04 57.59 -30.54
CA GLY A 628 -25.87 58.93 -31.08
C GLY A 628 -24.89 59.75 -30.26
N ASP A 629 -24.83 61.03 -30.61
CA ASP A 629 -23.81 61.96 -30.12
C ASP A 629 -24.28 62.77 -28.90
N LYS A 630 -25.52 62.60 -28.42
CA LYS A 630 -26.01 63.36 -27.27
C LYS A 630 -25.55 62.78 -25.94
N LYS A 631 -25.61 63.59 -24.88
CA LYS A 631 -25.53 63.15 -23.50
C LYS A 631 -26.45 61.95 -23.24
N ASP A 632 -25.99 61.03 -22.40
CA ASP A 632 -26.64 59.77 -22.06
C ASP A 632 -26.85 58.78 -23.22
N GLN A 633 -26.27 59.04 -24.40
CA GLN A 633 -26.18 58.09 -25.53
C GLN A 633 -24.80 57.42 -25.60
N TYR A 634 -24.65 56.46 -26.52
CA TYR A 634 -23.37 55.82 -26.85
C TYR A 634 -23.03 56.04 -28.32
N THR A 635 -21.74 56.19 -28.64
CA THR A 635 -21.31 56.30 -30.05
C THR A 635 -21.57 55.00 -30.82
N ARG A 636 -21.80 55.11 -32.14
CA ARG A 636 -21.95 53.92 -33.00
C ARG A 636 -20.73 53.00 -32.92
N ALA A 637 -19.52 53.59 -32.91
CA ALA A 637 -18.27 52.85 -32.91
C ALA A 637 -18.08 52.03 -31.61
N ASP A 638 -18.42 52.59 -30.45
CA ASP A 638 -18.31 51.88 -29.18
C ASP A 638 -19.32 50.74 -29.06
N VAL A 639 -20.54 50.93 -29.55
CA VAL A 639 -21.57 49.88 -29.58
C VAL A 639 -21.18 48.74 -30.51
N ASP A 640 -20.66 49.05 -31.70
CA ASP A 640 -20.26 48.03 -32.67
C ASP A 640 -18.99 47.29 -32.20
N ALA A 641 -18.06 47.98 -31.51
CA ALA A 641 -16.91 47.36 -30.86
C ALA A 641 -17.32 46.44 -29.70
N PHE A 642 -18.21 46.89 -28.81
CA PHE A 642 -18.73 46.07 -27.70
C PHE A 642 -19.45 44.81 -28.21
N LYS A 643 -20.33 44.95 -29.22
CA LYS A 643 -20.97 43.80 -29.89
C LYS A 643 -19.96 42.81 -30.45
N LYS A 644 -18.87 43.29 -31.05
CA LYS A 644 -17.79 42.43 -31.56
C LYS A 644 -17.08 41.67 -30.43
N SER A 645 -16.79 42.32 -29.30
CA SER A 645 -16.19 41.66 -28.13
C SER A 645 -17.13 40.61 -27.53
N ILE A 646 -18.40 40.92 -27.32
CA ILE A 646 -19.40 39.97 -26.82
C ILE A 646 -19.59 38.78 -27.78
N ALA A 647 -19.60 39.02 -29.09
CA ALA A 647 -19.67 37.96 -30.09
C ALA A 647 -18.45 37.04 -30.06
N ALA A 648 -17.24 37.57 -29.80
CA ALA A 648 -16.04 36.76 -29.62
C ALA A 648 -16.14 35.90 -28.36
N LEU A 649 -16.47 36.50 -27.21
CA LEU A 649 -16.65 35.79 -25.93
C LEU A 649 -17.73 34.70 -25.99
N LYS A 650 -18.77 34.87 -26.81
CA LYS A 650 -19.83 33.87 -26.97
C LYS A 650 -19.37 32.61 -27.72
N VAL A 651 -18.27 32.65 -28.49
CA VAL A 651 -17.72 31.47 -29.19
C VAL A 651 -17.23 30.42 -28.18
N ASP A 652 -16.59 30.86 -27.10
CA ASP A 652 -16.02 29.98 -26.09
C ASP A 652 -17.08 29.45 -25.09
N PHE A 653 -18.29 30.04 -25.11
CA PHE A 653 -19.43 29.61 -24.29
C PHE A 653 -20.15 28.39 -24.87
N ASN A 654 -19.49 27.23 -24.84
CA ASN A 654 -20.02 25.96 -25.34
C ASN A 654 -20.20 24.94 -24.21
N GLU A 655 -21.45 24.56 -23.91
CA GLU A 655 -21.79 23.59 -22.87
C GLU A 655 -21.04 22.24 -23.02
N ALA A 656 -20.82 21.81 -24.26
CA ALA A 656 -20.21 20.51 -24.58
C ALA A 656 -18.69 20.47 -24.38
N THR A 657 -18.02 21.61 -24.18
CA THR A 657 -16.54 21.67 -24.08
C THR A 657 -16.03 22.54 -22.94
N ILE A 658 -16.81 23.51 -22.43
CA ILE A 658 -16.34 24.47 -21.44
C ILE A 658 -15.91 23.79 -20.14
N THR A 659 -14.83 24.29 -19.54
CA THR A 659 -14.27 23.85 -18.26
C THR A 659 -14.63 24.85 -17.15
N LYS A 660 -14.44 24.47 -15.88
CA LYS A 660 -14.72 25.34 -14.73
C LYS A 660 -13.82 26.58 -14.74
N THR A 661 -12.54 26.38 -15.02
CA THR A 661 -11.56 27.46 -15.19
C THR A 661 -11.96 28.40 -16.33
N ALA A 662 -12.32 27.86 -17.51
CA ALA A 662 -12.73 28.66 -18.65
C ALA A 662 -14.05 29.42 -18.42
N LEU A 663 -15.04 28.81 -17.74
CA LEU A 663 -16.30 29.48 -17.38
C LEU A 663 -16.07 30.65 -16.43
N ASN A 664 -15.23 30.47 -15.40
CA ASN A 664 -14.90 31.52 -14.44
C ASN A 664 -14.16 32.68 -15.11
N GLU A 665 -13.20 32.38 -15.99
CA GLU A 665 -12.49 33.39 -16.77
C GLU A 665 -13.44 34.15 -17.70
N LEU A 666 -14.26 33.43 -18.48
CA LEU A 666 -15.26 34.02 -19.37
C LEU A 666 -16.24 34.93 -18.61
N SER A 667 -16.74 34.50 -17.44
CA SER A 667 -17.60 35.29 -16.57
C SER A 667 -16.94 36.60 -16.13
N THR A 668 -15.65 36.56 -15.83
CA THR A 668 -14.84 37.73 -15.43
C THR A 668 -14.57 38.67 -16.61
N GLN A 669 -14.23 38.13 -17.79
CA GLN A 669 -14.06 38.90 -19.02
C GLN A 669 -15.37 39.58 -19.43
N LEU A 670 -16.50 38.88 -19.28
CA LEU A 670 -17.83 39.39 -19.60
C LEU A 670 -18.23 40.58 -18.70
N ASP A 671 -17.95 40.50 -17.40
CA ASP A 671 -18.15 41.62 -16.46
C ASP A 671 -17.25 42.80 -16.79
N THR A 672 -15.97 42.53 -17.09
CA THR A 672 -14.97 43.57 -17.45
C THR A 672 -15.40 44.35 -18.69
N VAL A 673 -15.67 43.65 -19.79
CA VAL A 673 -16.05 44.24 -21.08
C VAL A 673 -17.40 44.98 -20.99
N THR A 674 -18.32 44.50 -20.14
CA THR A 674 -19.61 45.18 -19.89
C THR A 674 -19.42 46.46 -19.08
N ASN A 675 -18.63 46.43 -18.00
CA ASN A 675 -18.37 47.61 -17.18
C ASN A 675 -17.58 48.69 -17.96
N GLU A 676 -16.60 48.29 -18.76
CA GLU A 676 -15.88 49.20 -19.67
C GLU A 676 -16.81 49.85 -20.69
N PHE A 677 -17.75 49.09 -21.27
CA PHE A 677 -18.73 49.65 -22.20
C PHE A 677 -19.69 50.63 -21.51
N LEU A 678 -20.24 50.28 -20.34
CA LEU A 678 -21.14 51.16 -19.58
C LEU A 678 -20.46 52.48 -19.15
N ALA A 679 -19.15 52.46 -18.90
CA ALA A 679 -18.36 53.66 -18.59
C ALA A 679 -18.18 54.62 -19.78
N LYS A 680 -18.45 54.18 -21.03
CA LYS A 680 -18.32 55.00 -22.25
C LYS A 680 -19.56 55.82 -22.60
N LYS A 681 -20.57 55.85 -21.74
CA LYS A 681 -21.78 56.65 -21.95
C LYS A 681 -21.43 58.15 -22.05
N ASN A 682 -21.92 58.84 -23.07
CA ASN A 682 -21.64 60.25 -23.32
C ASN A 682 -22.05 61.10 -22.10
N THR A 683 -21.10 61.80 -21.47
CA THR A 683 -21.36 62.67 -20.31
C THR A 683 -21.95 64.03 -20.69
N GLU A 684 -21.74 64.45 -21.94
CA GLU A 684 -22.17 65.71 -22.57
C GLU A 684 -22.47 65.47 -24.07
N ASP A 685 -23.04 66.46 -24.77
CA ASP A 685 -23.31 66.38 -26.22
C ASP A 685 -21.99 66.52 -27.02
N ILE A 686 -21.67 65.51 -27.84
CA ILE A 686 -20.54 65.49 -28.75
C ILE A 686 -20.85 66.38 -29.97
N THR A 687 -20.44 67.64 -29.93
CA THR A 687 -20.57 68.54 -31.07
C THR A 687 -19.51 68.24 -32.12
N THR A 688 -19.90 67.71 -33.28
CA THR A 688 -19.05 67.70 -34.47
C THR A 688 -18.86 69.13 -34.99
N ALA A 689 -17.63 69.65 -34.93
CA ALA A 689 -17.30 70.95 -35.53
C ALA A 689 -17.56 70.91 -37.05
N PRO A 690 -18.11 71.98 -37.65
CA PRO A 690 -18.49 71.97 -39.05
C PRO A 690 -17.26 71.84 -39.98
N ILE A 691 -17.42 71.04 -41.03
CA ILE A 691 -16.40 70.82 -42.06
C ILE A 691 -16.05 72.14 -42.74
N VAL A 692 -14.82 72.61 -42.55
CA VAL A 692 -14.28 73.76 -43.28
C VAL A 692 -13.87 73.30 -44.68
N THR A 693 -14.62 73.72 -45.70
CA THR A 693 -14.24 73.57 -47.09
C THR A 693 -13.09 74.53 -47.45
N PRO A 694 -12.07 74.09 -48.22
CA PRO A 694 -10.93 74.93 -48.55
C PRO A 694 -11.27 76.00 -49.60
N SER A 695 -10.73 77.21 -49.41
CA SER A 695 -10.84 78.32 -50.36
C SER A 695 -9.46 78.81 -50.82
N THR A 696 -9.40 79.39 -52.02
CA THR A 696 -8.21 79.44 -52.89
C THR A 696 -7.65 80.86 -53.09
N THR A 697 -6.40 81.10 -52.64
CA THR A 697 -5.35 81.98 -53.26
C THR A 697 -5.65 83.52 -53.41
N PRO A 698 -4.71 84.44 -53.78
CA PRO A 698 -3.23 84.34 -53.90
C PRO A 698 -2.37 85.56 -53.43
N SER A 699 -1.03 85.34 -53.35
CA SER A 699 0.09 86.26 -53.74
C SER A 699 0.52 87.47 -52.87
N LYS A 700 1.81 87.50 -52.42
CA LYS A 700 2.95 88.18 -53.10
C LYS A 700 4.29 88.13 -52.32
N THR A 701 5.38 87.84 -53.02
CA THR A 701 6.83 88.02 -52.67
C THR A 701 7.24 89.52 -52.73
N PRO A 702 8.46 90.01 -52.30
CA PRO A 702 9.80 89.44 -52.58
C PRO A 702 11.00 89.68 -51.58
N VAL A 703 12.01 88.77 -51.59
CA VAL A 703 13.48 88.94 -51.89
C VAL A 703 14.27 90.11 -51.21
N LYS A 704 15.47 89.99 -50.58
CA LYS A 704 16.81 89.56 -51.13
C LYS A 704 17.96 89.50 -50.07
N THR A 705 18.87 88.49 -50.16
CA THR A 705 20.36 88.46 -49.89
C THR A 705 21.00 89.00 -48.57
N THR A 706 22.20 88.59 -48.06
CA THR A 706 23.45 88.04 -48.67
C THR A 706 24.38 87.31 -47.65
N SER A 707 25.22 86.35 -48.12
CA SER A 707 26.60 85.90 -47.73
C SER A 707 27.36 86.46 -46.49
N SER A 708 28.35 85.81 -45.82
CA SER A 708 29.02 84.47 -45.90
C SER A 708 30.15 84.30 -44.83
N LYS A 709 30.82 83.11 -44.80
CA LYS A 709 32.10 82.70 -44.11
C LYS A 709 32.01 82.22 -42.64
N VAL A 710 32.86 81.30 -42.10
CA VAL A 710 33.80 80.24 -42.63
C VAL A 710 34.04 79.19 -41.50
N LYS A 711 34.52 77.98 -41.86
CA LYS A 711 34.81 76.78 -41.02
C LYS A 711 35.56 76.99 -39.68
N THR A 712 35.15 76.25 -38.65
CA THR A 712 35.80 75.05 -38.03
C THR A 712 34.78 74.35 -37.08
N GLY A 713 34.87 73.08 -36.69
CA GLY A 713 35.74 71.96 -37.14
C GLY A 713 35.91 70.85 -36.08
N ASP A 714 35.16 69.73 -36.24
CA ASP A 714 35.25 68.40 -35.57
C ASP A 714 35.12 68.35 -34.00
N ASP A 715 34.68 67.27 -33.34
CA ASP A 715 34.45 65.87 -33.75
C ASP A 715 33.31 65.16 -32.94
N THR A 716 32.83 64.03 -33.48
CA THR A 716 31.99 62.89 -32.99
C THR A 716 31.57 62.75 -31.49
N SER A 717 30.42 62.14 -31.12
CA SER A 717 29.90 60.85 -31.62
C SER A 717 28.36 60.57 -31.47
N ILE A 718 27.77 60.13 -32.59
CA ILE A 718 26.77 59.05 -32.82
C ILE A 718 25.47 58.94 -31.96
N ASN A 719 24.36 59.21 -32.66
CA ASN A 719 22.94 58.87 -32.40
C ASN A 719 22.64 57.37 -32.69
N LEU A 720 21.75 56.66 -31.97
CA LEU A 720 20.25 56.66 -31.99
C LEU A 720 19.61 55.86 -33.15
N ALA A 721 18.44 55.29 -32.85
CA ALA A 721 17.41 54.70 -33.74
C ALA A 721 17.64 53.24 -34.18
N GLY A 722 16.57 52.44 -34.41
CA GLY A 722 15.15 52.75 -34.23
C GLY A 722 14.24 51.65 -34.80
N ILE A 723 13.10 51.41 -34.17
CA ILE A 723 12.10 50.42 -34.59
C ILE A 723 11.28 50.97 -35.76
N THR A 724 11.03 50.17 -36.80
CA THR A 724 9.82 50.31 -37.65
C THR A 724 9.40 48.96 -38.23
N ALA A 725 8.10 48.67 -38.24
CA ALA A 725 7.50 47.48 -38.83
C ALA A 725 7.22 47.64 -40.35
N PHE A 726 6.88 46.56 -41.07
CA PHE A 726 5.53 46.31 -41.64
C PHE A 726 5.51 45.26 -42.79
N VAL A 727 4.31 44.69 -43.01
CA VAL A 727 3.77 44.06 -44.24
C VAL A 727 4.18 42.60 -44.61
N SER A 728 3.11 41.83 -44.81
CA SER A 728 2.89 40.48 -45.37
C SER A 728 3.39 40.20 -46.81
N LEU A 729 3.58 38.91 -47.17
CA LEU A 729 2.62 38.15 -48.02
C LEU A 729 2.95 36.64 -48.08
N LEU A 730 2.07 35.85 -48.72
CA LEU A 730 2.18 34.40 -48.94
C LEU A 730 3.36 33.98 -49.84
N GLY A 731 3.87 32.76 -49.65
CA GLY A 731 4.80 32.11 -50.59
C GLY A 731 5.00 30.61 -50.31
N ILE A 732 4.54 29.75 -51.22
CA ILE A 732 4.65 28.28 -51.16
C ILE A 732 6.01 27.80 -51.71
N ALA A 733 6.48 26.64 -51.20
CA ALA A 733 7.33 25.61 -51.84
C ALA A 733 8.74 25.41 -51.25
N GLY A 734 9.21 24.14 -51.24
CA GLY A 734 10.64 23.85 -51.40
C GLY A 734 11.30 22.83 -50.48
N THR A 735 10.88 21.57 -50.57
CA THR A 735 11.70 20.35 -50.32
C THR A 735 13.24 20.50 -50.30
N LYS A 736 13.92 19.98 -49.26
CA LYS A 736 14.86 18.83 -49.31
C LYS A 736 15.49 18.59 -47.92
N LEU A 737 15.38 17.41 -47.31
CA LEU A 737 16.18 16.19 -47.54
C LEU A 737 17.70 16.38 -47.31
N PHE A 738 18.18 15.95 -46.14
CA PHE A 738 19.51 15.36 -46.00
C PHE A 738 19.46 14.06 -45.18
N LYS A 739 19.63 12.95 -45.89
CA LYS A 739 19.96 11.61 -45.35
C LYS A 739 21.49 11.47 -45.33
N LYS A 740 22.06 10.92 -44.25
CA LYS A 740 23.25 10.04 -44.24
C LYS A 740 23.30 9.35 -42.87
N ARG A 741 23.18 8.01 -42.84
CA ARG A 741 24.27 7.03 -42.64
C ARG A 741 24.98 7.25 -41.30
N LYS A 742 24.77 6.42 -40.28
CA LYS A 742 24.93 4.94 -40.21
C LYS A 742 26.35 4.50 -40.62
N ILE A 743 27.14 4.16 -39.60
CA ILE A 743 28.29 3.25 -39.64
C ILE A 743 28.06 2.28 -38.48
N GLU A 744 28.42 1.02 -38.69
CA GLU A 744 28.30 -0.08 -37.73
C GLU A 744 29.64 -0.28 -37.02
N GLU A 745 29.60 -0.57 -35.72
CA GLU A 745 30.33 -1.66 -35.05
C GLU A 745 29.50 -2.09 -33.83
#